data_AF-A0A1V5KVK5-F1
#
_entry.id   AF-A0A1V5KVK5-F1
#
_cell.length_a   1.000
_cell.length_b   1.000
_cell.length_c   1.000
_cell.angle_alpha   90.00
_cell.angle_beta   90.00
_cell.angle_gamma   90.00
#
_symmetry.space_group_name_H-M   'P 1'
#
loop_
_entity.id
_entity.type
_entity.pdbx_description
1 polymer ?
#
loop_
_entity_poly.entity_id
_entity_poly.type
_entity_poly.pdbx_seq_one_letter_code
_entity_poly.pdbx_strand_id
1 'polypeptide(L)'
;MLSDGSITVFGPLTEDAYAGKLRQPGLEGDLYRYIDGWLRDPESSALIRKEFPRKEIRRRNTGYAVDVLMGMQPFDPEGEPFNMAKLLCGSEGTLAITLEAKLNLVPVLPPVQAVVPVHLNSVDEAMLANLIALRLGPTAVELIDRNILRCTADNPEQSRNRSFVQGDPGALLAVEFCCADEDELKNKVKALEEALRKEGFGYAFPTLRGPGMKAVWDLRQAGLGLLSNMPGDPKPVACIEDTCVHVTDQPAYIAGVREILDRLGLDCVFYAHIGDGEIHLRPVLDLKSGRDRQLFRQVTAEVAALVKRFRGSLSGEHGDGRVRGEWLRLMVGGEIYERLVHLKRVWDPQGLLNPGKIVEVPPMDTDLRYENGQETRSIDTVFDFSSTQGLLRMAEKCNGTAVCRKSHLMGGTMCPSYMATRDESNTTRARANQLREWLTRSDKANPFDQEELKAVMDLCLSCKACRSECPSNVDMARMKAEFLQHYYDANGVPFRAWVFAHYARIQSLLGSISPSLVNGMWRVRWIAGCVKRIIGIDSRRSIPALARRPLRRLIASGLSGLNQRTSGDREIWLFVDEFTQWQDAQVGWAAIEVLTALDYRVKVMPHPESARAMISKGLLRKARAVARKQVSLWADRVSGESPLVGIEPSAILGFRDEFPDLVGDDLRQAALGLASHSYTFEGFLARELDAGRIDRSRFKDEKATVVVHGHCQQKALEGTAAMAKALSLPPGYQVKMLSTGCCGMAGSFGYEKEHYDLSMRIGELVLFPEVRRMPEGAILCAAGTSCRHQVLDGTGRIALHPAEILRDALREESISHGS
;
A
#
# COMPACT_ATOMS: atom_id res chain seq x y z
N MET A 1 28.70 5.55 -17.10
CA MET A 1 29.26 4.67 -18.14
C MET A 1 28.69 5.07 -19.48
N LEU A 2 29.54 5.36 -20.46
CA LEU A 2 29.15 5.73 -21.82
C LEU A 2 28.89 4.46 -22.67
N SER A 3 28.40 4.64 -23.91
CA SER A 3 28.07 3.53 -24.82
C SER A 3 29.27 2.69 -25.24
N ASP A 4 30.48 3.25 -25.22
CA ASP A 4 31.75 2.53 -25.46
C ASP A 4 32.28 1.80 -24.22
N GLY A 5 31.53 1.80 -23.11
CA GLY A 5 31.91 1.19 -21.84
C GLY A 5 32.84 2.03 -20.97
N SER A 6 33.28 3.20 -21.44
CA SER A 6 34.15 4.09 -20.64
C SER A 6 33.40 4.65 -19.41
N ILE A 7 34.14 4.79 -18.31
CA ILE A 7 33.64 5.42 -17.08
C ILE A 7 34.10 6.86 -17.06
N THR A 8 33.13 7.78 -17.14
CA THR A 8 33.35 9.22 -17.14
C THR A 8 32.65 9.86 -15.95
N VAL A 9 33.30 10.84 -15.33
CA VAL A 9 32.73 11.67 -14.26
C VAL A 9 32.44 13.05 -14.85
N PHE A 10 31.17 13.46 -14.79
CA PHE A 10 30.74 14.79 -15.22
C PHE A 10 30.53 15.69 -14.01
N GLY A 11 30.96 16.94 -14.12
CA GLY A 11 30.85 17.96 -13.08
C GLY A 11 31.07 19.37 -13.66
N PRO A 12 30.97 20.42 -12.83
CA PRO A 12 31.23 21.78 -13.27
C PRO A 12 32.67 21.94 -13.74
N LEU A 13 32.86 22.59 -14.88
CA LEU A 13 34.16 22.82 -15.51
C LEU A 13 34.48 24.31 -15.55
N THR A 14 35.73 24.65 -15.25
CA THR A 14 36.28 25.98 -15.60
C THR A 14 36.41 26.10 -17.11
N GLU A 15 36.55 27.32 -17.63
CA GLU A 15 36.74 27.55 -19.07
C GLU A 15 37.95 26.78 -19.64
N ASP A 16 39.08 26.77 -18.94
CA ASP A 16 40.27 26.02 -19.33
C ASP A 16 40.03 24.51 -19.37
N ALA A 17 39.30 23.98 -18.37
CA ALA A 17 38.95 22.56 -18.32
C ALA A 17 37.98 22.19 -19.44
N TYR A 18 37.01 23.07 -19.74
CA TYR A 18 36.09 22.91 -20.86
C TYR A 18 36.84 22.89 -22.20
N ALA A 19 37.74 23.85 -22.43
CA ALA A 19 38.59 23.88 -23.62
C ALA A 19 39.49 22.63 -23.72
N GLY A 20 39.95 22.11 -22.58
CA GLY A 20 40.63 20.83 -22.48
C GLY A 20 39.78 19.66 -22.99
N LYS A 21 38.50 19.59 -22.60
CA LYS A 21 37.56 18.57 -23.06
C LYS A 21 37.33 18.61 -24.57
N LEU A 22 37.28 19.78 -25.18
CA LEU A 22 37.14 19.92 -26.64
C LEU A 22 38.33 19.34 -27.43
N ARG A 23 39.53 19.31 -26.84
CA ARG A 23 40.75 18.74 -27.45
C ARG A 23 40.95 17.25 -27.13
N GLN A 24 40.19 16.70 -26.18
CA GLN A 24 40.33 15.31 -25.75
C GLN A 24 39.92 14.34 -26.89
N PRO A 25 40.68 13.27 -27.15
CA PRO A 25 40.26 12.23 -28.11
C PRO A 25 39.20 11.29 -27.49
N GLY A 26 38.53 10.53 -28.36
CA GLY A 26 37.54 9.53 -27.97
C GLY A 26 36.15 10.10 -27.71
N LEU A 27 35.23 9.20 -27.34
CA LEU A 27 33.80 9.49 -27.27
C LEU A 27 33.50 10.71 -26.41
N GLU A 28 34.04 10.80 -25.19
CA GLU A 28 33.81 11.96 -24.33
C GLU A 28 34.13 13.29 -25.04
N GLY A 29 35.29 13.41 -25.68
CA GLY A 29 35.66 14.62 -26.40
C GLY A 29 34.74 14.91 -27.59
N ASP A 30 34.27 13.87 -28.29
CA ASP A 30 33.29 14.01 -29.38
C ASP A 30 31.96 14.58 -28.87
N LEU A 31 31.50 14.16 -27.69
CA LEU A 31 30.29 14.70 -27.05
C LEU A 31 30.42 16.20 -26.77
N TYR A 32 31.55 16.62 -26.19
CA TYR A 32 31.80 18.05 -25.92
C TYR A 32 31.89 18.86 -27.22
N ARG A 33 32.59 18.36 -28.25
CA ARG A 33 32.69 19.04 -29.56
C ARG A 33 31.33 19.18 -30.23
N TYR A 34 30.49 18.14 -30.18
CA TYR A 34 29.14 18.20 -30.74
C TYR A 34 28.27 19.27 -30.06
N ILE A 35 28.26 19.28 -28.71
CA ILE A 35 27.49 20.26 -27.94
C ILE A 35 28.02 21.68 -28.16
N ASP A 36 29.34 21.88 -28.17
CA ASP A 36 29.95 23.20 -28.43
C ASP A 36 29.57 23.73 -29.81
N GLY A 37 29.72 22.91 -30.85
CA GLY A 37 29.34 23.29 -32.21
C GLY A 37 27.85 23.62 -32.34
N TRP A 38 26.98 22.85 -31.69
CA TRP A 38 25.54 23.10 -31.73
C TRP A 38 25.14 24.38 -30.99
N LEU A 39 25.64 24.59 -29.76
CA LEU A 39 25.22 25.72 -28.94
C LEU A 39 25.90 27.05 -29.34
N ARG A 40 27.03 27.01 -30.06
CA ARG A 40 27.64 28.23 -30.65
C ARG A 40 26.92 28.74 -31.89
N ASP A 41 26.15 27.91 -32.56
CA ASP A 41 25.38 28.31 -33.73
C ASP A 41 24.25 29.28 -33.33
N PRO A 42 24.26 30.54 -33.79
CA PRO A 42 23.25 31.53 -33.40
C PRO A 42 21.82 31.14 -33.83
N GLU A 43 21.67 30.47 -34.97
CA GLU A 43 20.37 30.01 -35.46
C GLU A 43 19.80 28.92 -34.54
N SER A 44 20.62 27.91 -34.21
CA SER A 44 20.28 26.88 -33.23
C SER A 44 19.89 27.48 -31.87
N SER A 45 20.69 28.42 -31.36
CA SER A 45 20.39 29.10 -30.08
C SER A 45 19.06 29.86 -30.10
N ALA A 46 18.76 30.56 -31.19
CA ALA A 46 17.49 31.27 -31.36
C ALA A 46 16.30 30.30 -31.42
N LEU A 47 16.45 29.18 -32.14
CA LEU A 47 15.44 28.13 -32.22
C LEU A 47 15.19 27.45 -30.87
N ILE A 48 16.25 27.12 -30.12
CA ILE A 48 16.12 26.56 -28.77
C ILE A 48 15.29 27.51 -27.89
N ARG A 49 15.64 28.80 -27.84
CA ARG A 49 14.90 29.80 -27.03
C ARG A 49 13.44 29.97 -27.45
N LYS A 50 13.15 29.81 -28.74
CA LYS A 50 11.80 29.96 -29.30
C LYS A 50 10.95 28.72 -29.01
N GLU A 51 11.49 27.55 -29.27
CA GLU A 51 10.71 26.31 -29.33
C GLU A 51 10.59 25.62 -27.97
N PHE A 52 11.62 25.66 -27.12
CA PHE A 52 11.56 25.06 -25.78
C PHE A 52 10.53 25.76 -24.87
N PRO A 53 10.06 25.05 -23.81
CA PRO A 53 9.19 25.63 -22.80
C PRO A 53 9.77 26.90 -22.17
N ARG A 54 8.90 27.76 -21.64
CA ARG A 54 9.32 28.99 -20.93
C ARG A 54 10.27 28.64 -19.77
N LYS A 55 11.37 29.39 -19.62
CA LYS A 55 12.37 29.16 -18.57
C LYS A 55 11.82 29.34 -17.14
N GLU A 56 10.72 30.07 -17.00
CA GLU A 56 10.01 30.31 -15.75
C GLU A 56 9.26 29.07 -15.25
N ILE A 57 8.96 28.12 -16.16
CA ILE A 57 8.32 26.84 -15.81
C ILE A 57 9.37 25.94 -15.18
N ARG A 58 9.26 25.66 -13.88
CA ARG A 58 10.29 24.91 -13.13
C ARG A 58 10.37 23.43 -13.53
N ARG A 59 9.22 22.80 -13.80
CA ARG A 59 9.11 21.39 -14.19
C ARG A 59 8.96 21.29 -15.71
N ARG A 60 10.07 21.07 -16.41
CA ARG A 60 10.10 21.10 -17.88
C ARG A 60 11.07 20.10 -18.49
N ASN A 61 10.95 18.81 -18.14
CA ASN A 61 11.77 17.76 -18.74
C ASN A 61 11.31 17.44 -20.17
N THR A 62 11.70 18.26 -21.15
CA THR A 62 11.36 18.12 -22.57
C THR A 62 12.59 17.72 -23.39
N GLY A 63 12.63 16.48 -23.86
CA GLY A 63 13.73 15.95 -24.66
C GLY A 63 15.02 15.82 -23.86
N TYR A 64 16.07 16.50 -24.34
CA TYR A 64 17.32 16.65 -23.60
C TYR A 64 17.49 18.12 -23.20
N ALA A 65 17.99 18.37 -21.98
CA ALA A 65 18.11 19.69 -21.37
C ALA A 65 19.21 20.59 -22.00
N VAL A 66 19.19 20.74 -23.32
CA VAL A 66 20.13 21.58 -24.09
C VAL A 66 19.85 23.08 -23.89
N ASP A 67 18.60 23.44 -23.57
CA ASP A 67 18.22 24.79 -23.15
C ASP A 67 18.93 25.19 -21.85
N VAL A 68 19.09 24.24 -20.92
CA VAL A 68 19.81 24.43 -19.66
C VAL A 68 21.31 24.57 -19.92
N LEU A 69 21.89 23.75 -20.79
CA LEU A 69 23.31 23.87 -21.17
C LEU A 69 23.63 25.21 -21.86
N MET A 70 22.73 25.71 -22.70
CA MET A 70 22.87 27.00 -23.39
C MET A 70 22.90 28.19 -22.40
N GLY A 71 22.33 28.05 -21.21
CA GLY A 71 22.39 29.05 -20.13
C GLY A 71 23.65 28.97 -19.25
N MET A 72 24.65 28.18 -19.65
CA MET A 72 25.92 28.02 -18.92
C MET A 72 27.07 28.65 -19.70
N GLN A 73 28.16 28.93 -19.00
CA GLN A 73 29.42 29.31 -19.64
C GLN A 73 29.91 28.15 -20.54
N PRO A 74 30.53 28.43 -21.71
CA PRO A 74 30.83 29.75 -22.28
C PRO A 74 29.71 30.35 -23.15
N PHE A 75 28.51 29.75 -23.19
CA PHE A 75 27.41 30.19 -24.06
C PHE A 75 26.61 31.37 -23.48
N ASP A 76 26.49 31.41 -22.16
CA ASP A 76 26.02 32.56 -21.39
C ASP A 76 27.13 32.98 -20.40
N PRO A 77 27.79 34.14 -20.62
CA PRO A 77 28.86 34.61 -19.74
C PRO A 77 28.44 34.79 -18.27
N GLU A 78 27.16 35.12 -18.03
CA GLU A 78 26.60 35.30 -16.69
C GLU A 78 26.08 33.98 -16.08
N GLY A 79 26.17 32.88 -16.84
CA GLY A 79 25.73 31.56 -16.45
C GLY A 79 26.64 30.86 -15.44
N GLU A 80 26.18 29.72 -14.92
CA GLU A 80 27.02 28.84 -14.10
C GLU A 80 28.11 28.14 -14.96
N PRO A 81 29.21 27.65 -14.35
CA PRO A 81 30.23 26.89 -15.06
C PRO A 81 29.64 25.67 -15.80
N PHE A 82 30.12 25.38 -17.01
CA PHE A 82 29.59 24.30 -17.84
C PHE A 82 29.55 22.97 -17.09
N ASN A 83 28.40 22.28 -17.10
CA ASN A 83 28.27 20.97 -16.50
C ASN A 83 27.42 20.03 -17.37
N MET A 84 28.08 19.14 -18.10
CA MET A 84 27.42 18.14 -18.95
C MET A 84 26.47 17.22 -18.18
N ALA A 85 26.67 17.03 -16.86
CA ALA A 85 25.78 16.20 -16.04
C ALA A 85 24.32 16.68 -16.07
N LYS A 86 24.08 17.97 -16.34
CA LYS A 86 22.74 18.56 -16.43
C LYS A 86 21.94 18.02 -17.61
N LEU A 87 22.60 17.64 -18.70
CA LEU A 87 22.00 16.94 -19.84
C LEU A 87 21.60 15.51 -19.49
N LEU A 88 22.40 14.85 -18.63
CA LEU A 88 22.14 13.47 -18.21
C LEU A 88 20.94 13.38 -17.26
N CYS A 89 20.69 14.42 -16.46
CA CYS A 89 19.47 14.58 -15.69
C CYS A 89 18.27 14.64 -16.64
N GLY A 90 17.41 13.61 -16.62
CA GLY A 90 16.26 13.52 -17.53
C GLY A 90 16.54 12.78 -18.84
N SER A 91 17.78 12.29 -19.07
CA SER A 91 18.11 11.51 -20.28
C SER A 91 17.51 10.09 -20.32
N GLU A 92 16.83 9.66 -19.26
CA GLU A 92 16.14 8.36 -19.17
C GLU A 92 16.99 7.14 -19.55
N GLY A 93 18.31 7.20 -19.30
CA GLY A 93 19.24 6.12 -19.65
C GLY A 93 19.45 5.93 -21.15
N THR A 94 19.06 6.90 -21.97
CA THR A 94 19.28 6.87 -23.43
C THR A 94 20.68 7.37 -23.81
N LEU A 95 21.34 8.17 -22.98
CA LEU A 95 22.66 8.72 -23.29
C LEU A 95 23.79 8.00 -22.55
N ALA A 96 23.56 7.61 -21.30
CA ALA A 96 24.55 6.93 -20.46
C ALA A 96 23.86 6.13 -19.34
N ILE A 97 24.60 5.18 -18.74
CA ILE A 97 24.19 4.52 -17.49
C ILE A 97 24.84 5.25 -16.31
N THR A 98 24.02 5.84 -15.46
CA THR A 98 24.45 6.49 -14.20
C THR A 98 24.82 5.42 -13.17
N LEU A 99 26.07 5.43 -12.71
CA LEU A 99 26.56 4.51 -11.68
C LEU A 99 26.46 5.13 -10.28
N GLU A 100 26.82 6.42 -10.18
CA GLU A 100 26.81 7.19 -8.95
C GLU A 100 26.36 8.63 -9.25
N ALA A 101 25.72 9.28 -8.29
CA ALA A 101 25.33 10.68 -8.37
C ALA A 101 25.60 11.38 -7.03
N LYS A 102 26.25 12.54 -7.10
CA LYS A 102 26.41 13.44 -5.96
C LYS A 102 25.30 14.49 -5.99
N LEU A 103 24.46 14.49 -4.96
CA LEU A 103 23.32 15.40 -4.85
C LEU A 103 23.62 16.53 -3.88
N ASN A 104 23.18 17.75 -4.22
CA ASN A 104 23.15 18.86 -3.28
C ASN A 104 21.93 18.70 -2.36
N LEU A 105 22.14 18.85 -1.06
CA LEU A 105 21.06 18.86 -0.07
C LEU A 105 20.59 20.29 0.19
N VAL A 106 19.28 20.46 0.39
CA VAL A 106 18.71 21.73 0.85
C VAL A 106 18.71 21.80 2.38
N PRO A 107 18.74 22.99 2.98
CA PRO A 107 18.55 23.16 4.41
C PRO A 107 17.23 22.52 4.89
N VAL A 108 17.21 22.06 6.15
CA VAL A 108 16.00 21.54 6.77
C VAL A 108 14.97 22.67 6.85
N LEU A 109 13.71 22.36 6.51
CA LEU A 109 12.61 23.32 6.57
C LEU A 109 12.39 23.82 8.01
N PRO A 110 11.87 25.05 8.19
CA PRO A 110 11.51 25.57 9.50
C PRO A 110 10.56 24.63 10.27
N PRO A 111 10.68 24.56 11.61
CA PRO A 111 10.05 23.50 12.41
C PRO A 111 8.55 23.72 12.67
N VAL A 112 8.05 24.95 12.55
CA VAL A 112 6.64 25.26 12.79
C VAL A 112 5.88 25.13 11.47
N GLN A 113 5.04 24.11 11.37
CA GLN A 113 4.41 23.73 10.11
C GLN A 113 2.91 23.51 10.28
N ALA A 114 2.14 23.89 9.27
CA ALA A 114 0.75 23.46 9.13
C ALA A 114 0.36 23.29 7.66
N VAL A 115 -0.62 22.41 7.44
CA VAL A 115 -1.33 22.28 6.16
C VAL A 115 -2.74 22.79 6.34
N VAL A 116 -3.20 23.60 5.39
CA VAL A 116 -4.57 24.12 5.28
C VAL A 116 -5.23 23.53 4.03
N PRO A 117 -6.03 22.46 4.14
CA PRO A 117 -6.84 21.95 3.05
C PRO A 117 -8.03 22.89 2.79
N VAL A 118 -7.91 23.79 1.81
CA VAL A 118 -8.99 24.68 1.40
C VAL A 118 -10.05 23.88 0.64
N HIS A 119 -11.30 23.91 1.11
CA HIS A 119 -12.40 23.19 0.50
C HIS A 119 -13.11 24.04 -0.55
N LEU A 120 -13.04 23.61 -1.81
CA LEU A 120 -13.53 24.34 -2.98
C LEU A 120 -14.64 23.56 -3.69
N ASN A 121 -15.47 24.25 -4.48
CA ASN A 121 -16.61 23.64 -5.17
C ASN A 121 -16.23 22.98 -6.50
N SER A 122 -15.09 23.38 -7.09
CA SER A 122 -14.62 22.83 -8.37
C SER A 122 -13.09 22.88 -8.50
N VAL A 123 -12.56 22.15 -9.48
CA VAL A 123 -11.15 22.22 -9.88
C VAL A 123 -10.82 23.61 -10.46
N ASP A 124 -11.76 24.25 -11.14
CA ASP A 124 -11.58 25.57 -11.75
C ASP A 124 -11.41 26.66 -10.69
N GLU A 125 -12.18 26.59 -9.59
CA GLU A 125 -11.95 27.43 -8.40
C GLU A 125 -10.55 27.19 -7.81
N ALA A 126 -10.07 25.95 -7.80
CA ALA A 126 -8.73 25.61 -7.28
C ALA A 126 -7.60 26.24 -8.11
N MET A 127 -7.74 26.33 -9.43
CA MET A 127 -6.78 27.02 -10.29
C MET A 127 -6.68 28.51 -9.97
N LEU A 128 -7.81 29.17 -9.68
CA LEU A 128 -7.85 30.58 -9.29
C LEU A 128 -7.35 30.79 -7.86
N ALA A 129 -7.78 29.95 -6.93
CA ALA A 129 -7.35 29.98 -5.52
C ALA A 129 -5.83 29.75 -5.38
N ASN A 130 -5.23 28.89 -6.20
CA ASN A 130 -3.79 28.66 -6.25
C ASN A 130 -3.00 29.96 -6.48
N LEU A 131 -3.45 30.81 -7.41
CA LEU A 131 -2.78 32.08 -7.70
C LEU A 131 -2.80 33.05 -6.51
N ILE A 132 -3.84 32.99 -5.68
CA ILE A 132 -3.93 33.77 -4.45
C ILE A 132 -3.00 33.18 -3.39
N ALA A 133 -3.03 31.86 -3.19
CA ALA A 133 -2.20 31.15 -2.22
C ALA A 133 -0.70 31.39 -2.49
N LEU A 134 -0.25 31.30 -3.75
CA LEU A 134 1.15 31.48 -4.12
C LEU A 134 1.72 32.86 -3.75
N ARG A 135 0.89 33.92 -3.70
CA ARG A 135 1.32 35.26 -3.28
C ARG A 135 1.76 35.33 -1.81
N LEU A 136 1.36 34.35 -1.00
CA LEU A 136 1.67 34.27 0.43
C LEU A 136 2.94 33.44 0.73
N GLY A 137 3.64 32.98 -0.32
CA GLY A 137 4.88 32.20 -0.19
C GLY A 137 4.70 30.86 0.54
N PRO A 138 3.77 29.99 0.12
CA PRO A 138 3.62 28.66 0.69
C PRO A 138 4.83 27.78 0.36
N THR A 139 5.07 26.77 1.19
CA THR A 139 6.10 25.75 0.97
C THR A 139 5.65 24.74 -0.09
N ALA A 140 4.38 24.35 -0.06
CA ALA A 140 3.77 23.46 -1.04
C ALA A 140 2.30 23.84 -1.27
N VAL A 141 1.81 23.60 -2.50
CA VAL A 141 0.39 23.75 -2.85
C VAL A 141 0.00 22.59 -3.76
N GLU A 142 -0.91 21.75 -3.28
CA GLU A 142 -1.30 20.50 -3.95
C GLU A 142 -2.80 20.43 -4.17
N LEU A 143 -3.22 19.88 -5.31
CA LEU A 143 -4.62 19.66 -5.67
C LEU A 143 -5.03 18.21 -5.45
N ILE A 144 -6.19 18.00 -4.84
CA ILE A 144 -6.87 16.71 -4.73
C ILE A 144 -8.30 16.87 -5.26
N ASP A 145 -8.68 16.18 -6.34
CA ASP A 145 -10.04 16.25 -6.87
C ASP A 145 -11.07 15.39 -6.10
N ARG A 146 -12.34 15.63 -6.43
CA ARG A 146 -13.48 14.86 -5.92
C ARG A 146 -13.38 13.35 -6.22
N ASN A 147 -12.85 12.96 -7.38
CA ASN A 147 -12.81 11.54 -7.78
C ASN A 147 -11.82 10.75 -6.92
N ILE A 148 -10.65 11.31 -6.63
CA ILE A 148 -9.69 10.77 -5.67
C ILE A 148 -10.34 10.69 -4.30
N LEU A 149 -10.98 11.77 -3.83
CA LEU A 149 -11.65 11.76 -2.54
C LEU A 149 -12.69 10.66 -2.43
N ARG A 150 -13.50 10.42 -3.46
CA ARG A 150 -14.44 9.29 -3.48
C ARG A 150 -13.72 7.95 -3.38
N CYS A 151 -12.64 7.74 -4.15
CA CYS A 151 -11.86 6.51 -4.10
C CYS A 151 -11.18 6.26 -2.74
N THR A 152 -10.86 7.31 -1.97
CA THR A 152 -10.28 7.13 -0.62
C THR A 152 -11.29 6.57 0.39
N ALA A 153 -12.60 6.71 0.17
CA ALA A 153 -13.62 6.21 1.10
C ALA A 153 -13.63 4.67 1.16
N ASP A 154 -13.41 4.02 0.01
CA ASP A 154 -13.41 2.56 -0.11
C ASP A 154 -12.04 1.93 0.22
N ASN A 155 -10.98 2.75 0.37
CA ASN A 155 -9.67 2.27 0.77
C ASN A 155 -9.57 2.23 2.31
N PRO A 156 -9.29 1.06 2.93
CA PRO A 156 -9.29 0.94 4.40
C PRO A 156 -8.29 1.83 5.14
N GLU A 157 -7.14 2.15 4.51
CA GLU A 157 -6.14 3.02 5.11
C GLU A 157 -6.50 4.48 4.94
N GLN A 158 -6.85 4.87 3.71
CA GLN A 158 -7.13 6.27 3.40
C GLN A 158 -8.46 6.75 3.97
N SER A 159 -9.44 5.87 4.19
CA SER A 159 -10.70 6.25 4.84
C SER A 159 -10.48 6.80 6.26
N ARG A 160 -9.45 6.31 6.96
CA ARG A 160 -9.04 6.84 8.27
C ARG A 160 -8.33 8.19 8.19
N ASN A 161 -7.73 8.50 7.05
CA ASN A 161 -7.04 9.77 6.81
C ASN A 161 -8.01 10.90 6.37
N ARG A 162 -9.32 10.65 6.29
CA ARG A 162 -10.31 11.63 5.79
C ARG A 162 -10.93 12.54 6.85
N SER A 163 -10.49 12.50 8.11
CA SER A 163 -11.15 13.23 9.22
C SER A 163 -11.21 14.75 9.03
N PHE A 164 -10.38 15.31 8.17
CA PHE A 164 -10.36 16.74 7.85
C PHE A 164 -11.29 17.15 6.71
N VAL A 165 -11.87 16.19 5.97
CA VAL A 165 -12.75 16.46 4.84
C VAL A 165 -14.13 16.85 5.36
N GLN A 166 -14.58 18.07 5.07
CA GLN A 166 -15.87 18.62 5.46
C GLN A 166 -16.79 18.74 4.24
N GLY A 167 -18.00 18.19 4.29
CA GLY A 167 -18.93 18.21 3.15
C GLY A 167 -18.49 17.31 1.97
N ASP A 168 -18.87 17.69 0.75
CA ASP A 168 -18.50 17.01 -0.51
C ASP A 168 -17.75 17.96 -1.46
N PRO A 169 -16.49 18.35 -1.14
CA PRO A 169 -15.74 19.30 -1.95
C PRO A 169 -15.58 18.82 -3.40
N GLY A 170 -15.62 19.76 -4.34
CA GLY A 170 -15.25 19.49 -5.73
C GLY A 170 -13.73 19.36 -5.90
N ALA A 171 -12.99 20.06 -5.06
CA ALA A 171 -11.54 19.97 -4.95
C ALA A 171 -11.06 20.38 -3.55
N LEU A 172 -9.91 19.87 -3.15
CA LEU A 172 -9.13 20.39 -2.03
C LEU A 172 -7.84 20.99 -2.55
N LEU A 173 -7.52 22.20 -2.08
CA LEU A 173 -6.21 22.82 -2.26
C LEU A 173 -5.46 22.71 -0.93
N ALA A 174 -4.52 21.78 -0.83
CA ALA A 174 -3.69 21.60 0.36
C ALA A 174 -2.51 22.58 0.32
N VAL A 175 -2.61 23.65 1.12
CA VAL A 175 -1.57 24.69 1.23
C VAL A 175 -0.73 24.46 2.47
N GLU A 176 0.57 24.24 2.31
CA GLU A 176 1.50 24.04 3.41
C GLU A 176 2.36 25.28 3.65
N PHE A 177 2.50 25.66 4.92
CA PHE A 177 3.42 26.68 5.37
C PHE A 177 4.42 26.09 6.36
N CYS A 178 5.70 26.36 6.13
CA CYS A 178 6.78 26.17 7.11
C CYS A 178 7.29 27.55 7.55
N CYS A 179 7.23 27.83 8.85
CA CYS A 179 7.55 29.12 9.45
C CYS A 179 8.58 28.98 10.56
N ALA A 180 9.27 30.08 10.87
CA ALA A 180 10.25 30.09 11.95
C ALA A 180 9.58 29.99 13.33
N ASP A 181 8.40 30.59 13.47
CA ASP A 181 7.64 30.64 14.72
C ASP A 181 6.11 30.53 14.53
N GLU A 182 5.40 30.44 15.64
CA GLU A 182 3.95 30.26 15.72
C GLU A 182 3.14 31.45 15.25
N ASP A 183 3.63 32.67 15.47
CA ASP A 183 2.89 33.88 15.14
C ASP A 183 2.97 34.16 13.64
N GLU A 184 4.13 33.91 13.02
CA GLU A 184 4.27 33.92 11.56
C GLU A 184 3.30 32.92 10.91
N LEU A 185 3.22 31.68 11.42
CA LEU A 185 2.31 30.67 10.89
C LEU A 185 0.85 31.08 11.03
N LYS A 186 0.42 31.56 12.21
CA LYS A 186 -0.95 32.05 12.42
C LYS A 186 -1.30 33.19 11.46
N ASN A 187 -0.38 34.14 11.27
CA ASN A 187 -0.58 35.27 10.36
C ASN A 187 -0.73 34.81 8.91
N LYS A 188 0.11 33.88 8.44
CA LYS A 188 0.01 33.33 7.08
C LYS A 188 -1.28 32.54 6.85
N VAL A 189 -1.68 31.70 7.81
CA VAL A 189 -2.95 30.95 7.74
C VAL A 189 -4.14 31.90 7.70
N LYS A 190 -4.17 32.92 8.57
CA LYS A 190 -5.23 33.93 8.59
C LYS A 190 -5.29 34.72 7.29
N ALA A 191 -4.13 35.17 6.78
CA ALA A 191 -4.05 35.91 5.53
C ALA A 191 -4.53 35.08 4.33
N LEU A 192 -4.24 33.77 4.32
CA LEU A 192 -4.74 32.85 3.30
C LEU A 192 -6.27 32.76 3.31
N GLU A 193 -6.86 32.53 4.49
CA GLU A 193 -8.31 32.45 4.63
C GLU A 193 -9.00 33.76 4.25
N GLU A 194 -8.51 34.90 4.75
CA GLU A 194 -9.07 36.23 4.44
C GLU A 194 -8.99 36.56 2.94
N ALA A 195 -7.84 36.30 2.31
CA ALA A 195 -7.64 36.57 0.89
C ALA A 195 -8.55 35.71 0.00
N LEU A 196 -8.71 34.43 0.33
CA LEU A 196 -9.57 33.52 -0.43
C LEU A 196 -11.05 33.84 -0.24
N ARG A 197 -11.49 34.10 1.00
CA ARG A 197 -12.89 34.47 1.29
C ARG A 197 -13.28 35.78 0.62
N LYS A 198 -12.38 36.76 0.56
CA LYS A 198 -12.61 38.04 -0.12
C LYS A 198 -12.97 37.87 -1.60
N GLU A 199 -12.36 36.89 -2.25
CA GLU A 199 -12.60 36.56 -3.66
C GLU A 199 -13.70 35.49 -3.84
N GLY A 200 -14.39 35.11 -2.75
CA GLY A 200 -15.49 34.14 -2.78
C GLY A 200 -15.05 32.67 -2.89
N PHE A 201 -13.77 32.36 -2.67
CA PHE A 201 -13.25 30.99 -2.72
C PHE A 201 -13.19 30.37 -1.33
N GLY A 202 -13.56 29.08 -1.26
CA GLY A 202 -13.39 28.24 -0.09
C GLY A 202 -14.53 28.36 0.92
N TYR A 203 -15.10 27.21 1.34
CA TYR A 203 -16.12 27.19 2.40
C TYR A 203 -15.59 26.64 3.74
N ALA A 204 -14.47 25.91 3.73
CA ALA A 204 -13.81 25.39 4.94
C ALA A 204 -12.28 25.43 4.83
N PHE A 205 -11.63 25.75 5.96
CA PHE A 205 -10.18 25.98 6.06
C PHE A 205 -9.59 25.30 7.31
N PRO A 206 -9.76 23.98 7.52
CA PRO A 206 -9.15 23.30 8.65
C PRO A 206 -7.63 23.49 8.66
N THR A 207 -7.07 23.85 9.82
CA THR A 207 -5.62 23.97 9.99
C THR A 207 -5.11 22.73 10.71
N LEU A 208 -4.30 21.93 10.02
CA LEU A 208 -3.82 20.64 10.53
C LEU A 208 -2.34 20.69 10.85
N ARG A 209 -1.95 20.00 11.93
CA ARG A 209 -0.58 19.89 12.42
C ARG A 209 -0.21 18.45 12.76
N GLY A 210 1.08 18.14 12.78
CA GLY A 210 1.61 16.85 13.23
C GLY A 210 0.93 15.66 12.52
N PRO A 211 0.30 14.71 13.24
CA PRO A 211 -0.40 13.58 12.61
C PRO A 211 -1.48 13.98 11.60
N GLY A 212 -2.14 15.13 11.78
CA GLY A 212 -3.15 15.62 10.85
C GLY A 212 -2.56 16.04 9.50
N MET A 213 -1.37 16.64 9.48
CA MET A 213 -0.65 16.92 8.24
C MET A 213 -0.26 15.64 7.53
N LYS A 214 0.24 14.66 8.29
CA LYS A 214 0.60 13.35 7.74
C LYS A 214 -0.60 12.68 7.06
N ALA A 215 -1.80 12.77 7.63
CA ALA A 215 -3.01 12.24 7.02
C ALA A 215 -3.33 12.88 5.65
N VAL A 216 -3.20 14.21 5.51
CA VAL A 216 -3.38 14.90 4.22
C VAL A 216 -2.36 14.40 3.20
N TRP A 217 -1.09 14.32 3.60
CA TRP A 217 -0.01 13.94 2.69
C TRP A 217 -0.05 12.47 2.29
N ASP A 218 -0.35 11.57 3.22
CA ASP A 218 -0.57 10.14 2.93
C ASP A 218 -1.71 9.96 1.91
N LEU A 219 -2.80 10.73 2.07
CA LEU A 219 -3.95 10.71 1.16
C LEU A 219 -3.57 11.24 -0.23
N ARG A 220 -2.89 12.40 -0.30
CA ARG A 220 -2.42 12.99 -1.57
C ARG A 220 -1.44 12.07 -2.31
N GLN A 221 -0.53 11.42 -1.60
CA GLN A 221 0.44 10.48 -2.17
C GLN A 221 -0.23 9.19 -2.67
N ALA A 222 -1.29 8.73 -2.01
CA ALA A 222 -2.06 7.55 -2.41
C ALA A 222 -2.90 7.77 -3.68
N GLY A 223 -3.19 9.04 -4.05
CA GLY A 223 -4.10 9.45 -5.13
C GLY A 223 -4.00 8.60 -6.40
N LEU A 224 -2.79 8.49 -6.98
CA LEU A 224 -2.57 7.74 -8.22
C LEU A 224 -3.02 6.28 -8.16
N GLY A 225 -2.67 5.57 -7.07
CA GLY A 225 -3.05 4.16 -6.97
C GLY A 225 -4.54 3.96 -6.67
N LEU A 226 -5.17 4.92 -5.99
CA LEU A 226 -6.61 4.90 -5.70
C LEU A 226 -7.45 5.00 -6.98
N LEU A 227 -6.97 5.70 -8.01
CA LEU A 227 -7.67 5.81 -9.30
C LEU A 227 -7.92 4.47 -9.99
N SER A 228 -7.09 3.46 -9.68
CA SER A 228 -7.26 2.11 -10.22
C SER A 228 -8.43 1.35 -9.58
N ASN A 229 -9.03 1.91 -8.53
CA ASN A 229 -10.23 1.37 -7.87
C ASN A 229 -11.53 1.67 -8.62
N MET A 230 -11.52 2.55 -9.62
CA MET A 230 -12.68 2.81 -10.49
C MET A 230 -13.20 1.47 -11.07
N PRO A 231 -14.47 1.10 -10.88
CA PRO A 231 -15.01 -0.18 -11.38
C PRO A 231 -15.02 -0.26 -12.92
N GLY A 232 -14.90 -1.48 -13.46
CA GLY A 232 -14.98 -1.74 -14.90
C GLY A 232 -13.65 -1.75 -15.66
N ASP A 233 -13.74 -1.93 -16.98
CA ASP A 233 -12.62 -1.89 -17.93
C ASP A 233 -12.11 -0.48 -18.22
N PRO A 234 -12.97 0.56 -18.35
CA PRO A 234 -12.49 1.93 -18.44
C PRO A 234 -11.69 2.31 -17.19
N LYS A 235 -10.47 2.83 -17.39
CA LYS A 235 -9.58 3.27 -16.31
C LYS A 235 -9.03 4.67 -16.60
N PRO A 236 -8.66 5.45 -15.56
CA PRO A 236 -7.86 6.65 -15.73
C PRO A 236 -6.47 6.31 -16.28
N VAL A 237 -6.27 6.50 -17.58
CA VAL A 237 -5.01 6.15 -18.27
C VAL A 237 -4.01 7.31 -18.26
N ALA A 238 -2.72 6.95 -18.25
CA ALA A 238 -1.62 7.90 -18.32
C ALA A 238 -1.32 8.23 -19.80
N CYS A 239 -1.67 9.44 -20.23
CA CYS A 239 -1.31 9.95 -21.56
C CYS A 239 -1.11 11.46 -21.61
N ILE A 240 -1.81 12.23 -20.78
CA ILE A 240 -1.70 13.68 -20.65
C ILE A 240 -1.47 14.09 -19.18
N GLU A 241 -0.89 13.17 -18.40
CA GLU A 241 -0.85 13.26 -16.95
C GLU A 241 0.34 14.04 -16.42
N ASP A 242 1.14 14.70 -17.24
CA ASP A 242 2.41 15.30 -16.81
C ASP A 242 2.63 16.67 -17.45
N THR A 243 1.55 17.37 -17.73
CA THR A 243 1.61 18.65 -18.42
C THR A 243 1.93 19.77 -17.45
N CYS A 244 2.85 20.66 -17.83
CA CYS A 244 3.23 21.81 -17.04
C CYS A 244 3.13 23.09 -17.87
N VAL A 245 2.40 24.07 -17.35
CA VAL A 245 2.29 25.43 -17.91
C VAL A 245 2.66 26.43 -16.84
N HIS A 246 2.92 27.69 -17.22
CA HIS A 246 3.15 28.72 -16.21
C HIS A 246 1.90 28.86 -15.30
N VAL A 247 2.08 29.05 -13.99
CA VAL A 247 0.98 29.05 -13.01
C VAL A 247 -0.15 30.02 -13.39
N THR A 248 0.19 31.20 -13.92
CA THR A 248 -0.81 32.20 -14.35
C THR A 248 -1.65 31.75 -15.53
N ASP A 249 -1.17 30.79 -16.31
CA ASP A 249 -1.81 30.30 -17.52
C ASP A 249 -2.70 29.07 -17.21
N GLN A 250 -2.58 28.47 -16.01
CA GLN A 250 -3.33 27.27 -15.60
C GLN A 250 -4.85 27.40 -15.77
N PRO A 251 -5.54 28.50 -15.38
CA PRO A 251 -6.98 28.59 -15.56
C PRO A 251 -7.40 28.50 -17.04
N ALA A 252 -6.69 29.22 -17.92
CA ALA A 252 -6.97 29.20 -19.35
C ALA A 252 -6.60 27.86 -20.00
N TYR A 253 -5.50 27.24 -19.55
CA TYR A 253 -5.09 25.92 -20.00
C TYR A 253 -6.12 24.86 -19.65
N ILE A 254 -6.61 24.82 -18.40
CA ILE A 254 -7.59 23.82 -17.95
C ILE A 254 -8.93 24.01 -18.64
N ALA A 255 -9.37 25.25 -18.88
CA ALA A 255 -10.54 25.51 -19.71
C ALA A 255 -10.41 24.91 -21.12
N GLY A 256 -9.23 25.08 -21.76
CA GLY A 256 -8.96 24.48 -23.07
C GLY A 256 -8.91 22.96 -23.06
N VAL A 257 -8.37 22.34 -21.99
CA VAL A 257 -8.39 20.87 -21.87
C VAL A 257 -9.82 20.36 -21.69
N ARG A 258 -10.66 21.05 -20.89
CA ARG A 258 -12.08 20.69 -20.75
C ARG A 258 -12.81 20.75 -22.09
N GLU A 259 -12.59 21.79 -22.89
CA GLU A 259 -13.18 21.89 -24.23
C GLU A 259 -12.81 20.70 -25.14
N ILE A 260 -11.54 20.26 -25.07
CA ILE A 260 -11.06 19.06 -25.77
C ILE A 260 -11.80 17.82 -25.25
N LEU A 261 -11.84 17.62 -23.94
CA LEU A 261 -12.48 16.46 -23.30
C LEU A 261 -13.98 16.39 -23.62
N ASP A 262 -14.69 17.52 -23.52
CA ASP A 262 -16.13 17.61 -23.80
C ASP A 262 -16.44 17.29 -25.26
N ARG A 263 -15.65 17.79 -26.21
CA ARG A 263 -15.81 17.46 -27.63
C ARG A 263 -15.55 15.98 -27.92
N LEU A 264 -14.60 15.37 -27.23
CA LEU A 264 -14.28 13.95 -27.37
C LEU A 264 -15.21 13.03 -26.54
N GLY A 265 -16.05 13.61 -25.66
CA GLY A 265 -16.92 12.88 -24.75
C GLY A 265 -16.16 12.06 -23.71
N LEU A 266 -15.08 12.62 -23.16
CA LEU A 266 -14.19 11.94 -22.21
C LEU A 266 -14.32 12.52 -20.80
N ASP A 267 -14.53 11.65 -19.83
CA ASP A 267 -14.32 11.98 -18.42
C ASP A 267 -12.81 12.02 -18.09
N CYS A 268 -12.42 12.87 -17.13
CA CYS A 268 -11.03 13.00 -16.71
C CYS A 268 -10.91 13.20 -15.20
N VAL A 269 -9.86 12.62 -14.63
CA VAL A 269 -9.45 12.83 -13.25
C VAL A 269 -8.33 13.87 -13.19
N PHE A 270 -8.37 14.73 -12.17
CA PHE A 270 -7.44 15.83 -11.96
C PHE A 270 -6.69 15.64 -10.62
N TYR A 271 -5.37 15.71 -10.65
CA TYR A 271 -4.55 15.90 -9.46
C TYR A 271 -3.28 16.61 -9.87
N ALA A 272 -2.66 17.40 -9.00
CA ALA A 272 -1.64 18.33 -9.49
C ALA A 272 -0.70 18.80 -8.39
N HIS A 273 0.57 18.92 -8.77
CA HIS A 273 1.54 19.85 -8.18
C HIS A 273 1.20 21.28 -8.65
N ILE A 274 -0.01 21.73 -8.31
CA ILE A 274 -0.64 22.93 -8.90
C ILE A 274 0.18 24.20 -8.63
N GLY A 275 0.91 24.26 -7.51
CA GLY A 275 1.81 25.36 -7.18
C GLY A 275 3.00 25.52 -8.13
N ASP A 276 3.43 24.45 -8.80
CA ASP A 276 4.57 24.45 -9.73
C ASP A 276 4.17 24.62 -11.20
N GLY A 277 2.87 24.74 -11.50
CA GLY A 277 2.39 24.79 -12.88
C GLY A 277 1.99 23.44 -13.47
N GLU A 278 2.28 22.34 -12.75
CA GLU A 278 2.10 20.97 -13.24
C GLU A 278 0.76 20.38 -12.88
N ILE A 279 0.12 19.73 -13.85
CA ILE A 279 -1.22 19.16 -13.74
C ILE A 279 -1.21 17.76 -14.31
N HIS A 280 -1.66 16.82 -13.49
CA HIS A 280 -1.87 15.43 -13.89
C HIS A 280 -3.33 15.19 -14.26
N LEU A 281 -3.54 15.02 -15.55
CA LEU A 281 -4.82 14.74 -16.19
C LEU A 281 -4.85 13.29 -16.66
N ARG A 282 -5.87 12.53 -16.26
CA ARG A 282 -6.05 11.14 -16.69
C ARG A 282 -7.44 10.93 -17.26
N PRO A 283 -7.58 10.92 -18.59
CA PRO A 283 -8.83 10.53 -19.24
C PRO A 283 -9.22 9.10 -18.87
N VAL A 284 -10.51 8.86 -18.73
CA VAL A 284 -11.06 7.52 -18.48
C VAL A 284 -11.29 6.84 -19.82
N LEU A 285 -10.52 5.79 -20.10
CA LEU A 285 -10.52 5.08 -21.39
C LEU A 285 -10.45 3.56 -21.16
N ASP A 286 -11.13 2.79 -22.02
CA ASP A 286 -10.97 1.34 -22.12
C ASP A 286 -9.99 0.97 -23.24
N LEU A 287 -8.74 0.68 -22.88
CA LEU A 287 -7.72 0.32 -23.87
C LEU A 287 -7.92 -1.07 -24.52
N LYS A 288 -8.94 -1.83 -24.12
CA LYS A 288 -9.40 -3.04 -24.82
C LYS A 288 -10.27 -2.68 -26.04
N SER A 289 -10.88 -1.50 -26.06
CA SER A 289 -11.71 -0.98 -27.15
C SER A 289 -10.88 -0.29 -28.24
N GLY A 290 -11.15 -0.61 -29.50
CA GLY A 290 -10.49 0.03 -30.64
C GLY A 290 -10.78 1.53 -30.77
N ARG A 291 -12.01 1.95 -30.42
CA ARG A 291 -12.40 3.36 -30.38
C ARG A 291 -11.56 4.13 -29.35
N ASP A 292 -11.45 3.59 -28.15
CA ASP A 292 -10.78 4.27 -27.04
C ASP A 292 -9.27 4.29 -27.21
N ARG A 293 -8.68 3.32 -27.93
CA ARG A 293 -7.29 3.39 -28.38
C ARG A 293 -7.03 4.54 -29.36
N GLN A 294 -7.97 4.83 -30.26
CA GLN A 294 -7.87 6.00 -31.14
C GLN A 294 -8.02 7.29 -30.35
N LEU A 295 -8.99 7.35 -29.43
CA LEU A 295 -9.18 8.49 -28.53
C LEU A 295 -7.96 8.72 -27.64
N PHE A 296 -7.30 7.67 -27.17
CA PHE A 296 -6.06 7.73 -26.38
C PHE A 296 -4.97 8.52 -27.09
N ARG A 297 -4.75 8.26 -28.38
CA ARG A 297 -3.78 9.00 -29.19
C ARG A 297 -4.26 10.39 -29.57
N GLN A 298 -5.55 10.53 -29.92
CA GLN A 298 -6.15 11.80 -30.33
C GLN A 298 -6.11 12.83 -29.20
N VAL A 299 -6.56 12.47 -27.99
CA VAL A 299 -6.57 13.40 -26.85
C VAL A 299 -5.16 13.87 -26.50
N THR A 300 -4.16 12.99 -26.58
CA THR A 300 -2.76 13.39 -26.34
C THR A 300 -2.24 14.33 -27.42
N ALA A 301 -2.56 14.09 -28.69
CA ALA A 301 -2.18 14.97 -29.79
C ALA A 301 -2.73 16.40 -29.60
N GLU A 302 -4.03 16.49 -29.28
CA GLU A 302 -4.72 17.76 -29.11
C GLU A 302 -4.23 18.52 -27.87
N VAL A 303 -4.00 17.81 -26.76
CA VAL A 303 -3.43 18.41 -25.54
C VAL A 303 -1.96 18.81 -25.77
N ALA A 304 -1.15 18.04 -26.48
CA ALA A 304 0.22 18.44 -26.81
C ALA A 304 0.25 19.74 -27.62
N ALA A 305 -0.65 19.89 -28.60
CA ALA A 305 -0.80 21.15 -29.35
C ALA A 305 -1.24 22.31 -28.44
N LEU A 306 -2.14 22.06 -27.48
CA LEU A 306 -2.55 23.07 -26.50
C LEU A 306 -1.40 23.49 -25.58
N VAL A 307 -0.64 22.54 -25.03
CA VAL A 307 0.54 22.80 -24.19
C VAL A 307 1.57 23.64 -24.96
N LYS A 308 1.81 23.31 -26.25
CA LYS A 308 2.70 24.09 -27.12
C LYS A 308 2.26 25.54 -27.28
N ARG A 309 0.95 25.81 -27.40
CA ARG A 309 0.42 27.20 -27.46
C ARG A 309 0.75 28.00 -26.20
N PHE A 310 0.74 27.38 -25.03
CA PHE A 310 1.14 28.00 -23.77
C PHE A 310 2.66 28.04 -23.57
N ARG A 311 3.44 27.49 -24.51
CA ARG A 311 4.89 27.25 -24.36
C ARG A 311 5.21 26.48 -23.08
N GLY A 312 4.36 25.49 -22.78
CA GLY A 312 4.50 24.57 -21.66
C GLY A 312 5.34 23.33 -21.98
N SER A 313 5.47 22.45 -21.00
CA SER A 313 6.08 21.12 -21.13
C SER A 313 4.99 20.04 -21.15
N LEU A 314 5.14 19.05 -22.03
CA LEU A 314 4.29 17.84 -22.03
C LEU A 314 4.76 16.82 -20.99
N SER A 315 5.99 16.98 -20.50
CA SER A 315 6.67 16.13 -19.52
C SER A 315 7.28 17.04 -18.44
N GLY A 316 6.57 17.19 -17.32
CA GLY A 316 7.00 17.97 -16.17
C GLY A 316 8.02 17.20 -15.33
N GLU A 317 7.60 16.07 -14.74
CA GLU A 317 8.41 15.24 -13.85
C GLU A 317 8.60 13.78 -14.31
N HIS A 318 7.68 13.21 -15.10
CA HIS A 318 7.67 11.77 -15.41
C HIS A 318 8.63 11.38 -16.55
N GLY A 319 9.09 12.34 -17.37
CA GLY A 319 9.91 12.08 -18.56
C GLY A 319 9.07 11.83 -19.82
N ASP A 320 9.69 11.98 -20.99
CA ASP A 320 9.04 11.76 -22.28
C ASP A 320 8.81 10.26 -22.54
N GLY A 321 9.85 9.47 -22.30
CA GLY A 321 9.87 8.03 -22.48
C GLY A 321 9.25 7.57 -23.80
N ARG A 322 8.33 6.60 -23.69
CA ARG A 322 7.56 6.05 -24.82
C ARG A 322 6.21 6.72 -25.03
N VAL A 323 5.60 7.18 -23.94
CA VAL A 323 4.20 7.63 -23.94
C VAL A 323 4.08 9.02 -24.57
N ARG A 324 5.07 9.89 -24.34
CA ARG A 324 5.06 11.29 -24.80
C ARG A 324 6.05 11.59 -25.91
N GLY A 325 7.10 10.77 -26.06
CA GLY A 325 8.18 11.02 -27.02
C GLY A 325 7.73 11.11 -28.50
N GLU A 326 6.60 10.51 -28.88
CA GLU A 326 5.98 10.70 -30.21
C GLU A 326 5.73 12.20 -30.51
N TRP A 327 5.36 12.97 -29.49
CA TRP A 327 4.99 14.38 -29.62
C TRP A 327 6.17 15.34 -29.46
N LEU A 328 7.37 14.83 -29.17
CA LEU A 328 8.54 15.70 -28.93
C LEU A 328 8.84 16.59 -30.15
N ARG A 329 8.69 16.06 -31.37
CA ARG A 329 8.88 16.84 -32.62
C ARG A 329 7.95 18.04 -32.70
N LEU A 330 6.72 17.94 -32.22
CA LEU A 330 5.78 19.06 -32.11
C LEU A 330 6.23 20.04 -31.01
N MET A 331 6.68 19.50 -29.87
CA MET A 331 7.07 20.30 -28.71
C MET A 331 8.30 21.16 -28.96
N VAL A 332 9.35 20.63 -29.59
CA VAL A 332 10.62 21.36 -29.81
C VAL A 332 10.82 21.85 -31.25
N GLY A 333 9.89 21.55 -32.15
CA GLY A 333 10.02 21.87 -33.57
C GLY A 333 10.88 20.86 -34.33
N GLY A 334 10.65 20.76 -35.64
CA GLY A 334 11.26 19.73 -36.49
C GLY A 334 12.79 19.76 -36.51
N GLU A 335 13.38 20.95 -36.66
CA GLU A 335 14.83 21.09 -36.79
C GLU A 335 15.59 20.71 -35.51
N ILE A 336 15.12 21.20 -34.36
CA ILE A 336 15.69 20.85 -33.06
C ILE A 336 15.51 19.35 -32.80
N TYR A 337 14.36 18.77 -33.14
CA TYR A 337 14.14 17.34 -32.99
C TYR A 337 15.18 16.51 -33.75
N GLU A 338 15.48 16.84 -35.01
CA GLU A 338 16.53 16.14 -35.78
C GLU A 338 17.92 16.28 -35.13
N ARG A 339 18.22 17.44 -34.51
CA ARG A 339 19.45 17.63 -33.74
C ARG A 339 19.49 16.79 -32.46
N LEU A 340 18.36 16.59 -31.79
CA LEU A 340 18.27 15.68 -30.63
C LEU A 340 18.43 14.21 -31.05
N VAL A 341 17.89 13.81 -32.21
CA VAL A 341 18.13 12.48 -32.80
C VAL A 341 19.63 12.30 -33.06
N HIS A 342 20.28 13.29 -33.67
CA HIS A 342 21.72 13.22 -33.91
C HIS A 342 22.52 13.21 -32.60
N LEU A 343 22.12 14.01 -31.59
CA LEU A 343 22.72 13.97 -30.25
C LEU A 343 22.70 12.54 -29.70
N LYS A 344 21.54 11.87 -29.73
CA LYS A 344 21.41 10.47 -29.30
C LYS A 344 22.38 9.55 -30.06
N ARG A 345 22.51 9.71 -31.38
CA ARG A 345 23.45 8.91 -32.20
C ARG A 345 24.92 9.19 -31.90
N VAL A 346 25.30 10.41 -31.52
CA VAL A 346 26.66 10.71 -31.09
C VAL A 346 26.96 10.06 -29.74
N TRP A 347 26.01 10.09 -28.80
CA TRP A 347 26.15 9.46 -27.48
C TRP A 347 26.12 7.94 -27.53
N ASP A 348 25.33 7.36 -28.44
CA ASP A 348 25.13 5.93 -28.58
C ASP A 348 25.05 5.52 -30.05
N PRO A 349 26.21 5.46 -30.75
CA PRO A 349 26.25 5.17 -32.18
C PRO A 349 25.71 3.79 -32.57
N GLN A 350 25.69 2.85 -31.61
CA GLN A 350 25.21 1.49 -31.81
C GLN A 350 23.74 1.30 -31.38
N GLY A 351 23.11 2.32 -30.77
CA GLY A 351 21.72 2.24 -30.33
C GLY A 351 21.45 1.28 -29.17
N LEU A 352 22.43 1.04 -28.29
CA LEU A 352 22.36 0.09 -27.18
C LEU A 352 21.57 0.62 -25.98
N LEU A 353 21.57 1.93 -25.76
CA LEU A 353 21.07 2.57 -24.54
C LEU A 353 19.60 2.98 -24.70
N ASN A 354 18.70 2.16 -24.13
CA ASN A 354 17.25 2.41 -24.07
C ASN A 354 16.62 2.92 -25.40
N PRO A 355 16.73 2.14 -26.50
CA PRO A 355 16.33 2.58 -27.84
C PRO A 355 14.82 2.87 -27.96
N GLY A 356 14.47 3.78 -28.87
CA GLY A 356 13.08 4.16 -29.15
C GLY A 356 12.39 4.91 -28.01
N LYS A 357 13.17 5.60 -27.16
CA LYS A 357 12.71 6.49 -26.07
C LYS A 357 13.20 7.91 -26.31
N ILE A 358 12.41 8.90 -25.89
CA ILE A 358 12.63 10.34 -26.09
C ILE A 358 12.61 10.74 -27.58
N VAL A 359 13.53 10.18 -28.37
CA VAL A 359 13.64 10.35 -29.82
C VAL A 359 13.38 9.03 -30.54
N GLU A 360 12.99 9.09 -31.82
CA GLU A 360 12.70 7.91 -32.67
C GLU A 360 11.67 6.96 -32.01
N VAL A 361 10.71 7.53 -31.28
CA VAL A 361 9.72 6.78 -30.50
C VAL A 361 8.62 6.23 -31.42
N PRO A 362 8.28 4.93 -31.32
CA PRO A 362 7.12 4.38 -32.03
C PRO A 362 5.81 5.05 -31.63
N PRO A 363 4.77 5.02 -32.47
CA PRO A 363 3.47 5.58 -32.12
C PRO A 363 2.91 4.98 -30.83
N MET A 364 2.31 5.82 -29.97
CA MET A 364 1.94 5.47 -28.60
C MET A 364 0.88 4.35 -28.49
N ASP A 365 0.19 4.03 -29.58
CA ASP A 365 -0.90 3.05 -29.69
C ASP A 365 -0.47 1.68 -30.26
N THR A 366 0.83 1.46 -30.49
CA THR A 366 1.37 0.25 -31.15
C THR A 366 1.74 -0.89 -30.20
N ASP A 367 2.16 -0.61 -28.96
CA ASP A 367 2.65 -1.62 -27.99
C ASP A 367 1.82 -1.65 -26.70
N LEU A 368 0.50 -1.68 -26.85
CA LEU A 368 -0.41 -1.76 -25.71
C LEU A 368 -0.47 -3.17 -25.12
N ARG A 369 -0.78 -3.24 -23.81
CA ARG A 369 -0.93 -4.50 -23.08
C ARG A 369 -2.05 -5.39 -23.63
N TYR A 370 -3.13 -4.76 -24.11
CA TYR A 370 -4.34 -5.42 -24.57
C TYR A 370 -4.43 -5.44 -26.09
N GLU A 371 -5.01 -6.50 -26.61
CA GLU A 371 -5.35 -6.60 -28.03
C GLU A 371 -6.60 -5.77 -28.34
N ASN A 372 -6.73 -5.34 -29.60
CA ASN A 372 -7.89 -4.56 -30.02
C ASN A 372 -9.14 -5.45 -30.07
N GLY A 373 -10.19 -5.06 -29.34
CA GLY A 373 -11.43 -5.83 -29.23
C GLY A 373 -11.32 -7.02 -28.27
N GLN A 374 -10.30 -7.04 -27.40
CA GLN A 374 -10.09 -8.14 -26.47
C GLN A 374 -11.22 -8.22 -25.44
N GLU A 375 -11.97 -9.32 -25.45
CA GLU A 375 -12.99 -9.57 -24.43
C GLU A 375 -12.35 -10.02 -23.10
N THR A 376 -12.92 -9.54 -22.00
CA THR A 376 -12.50 -9.97 -20.66
C THR A 376 -13.13 -11.33 -20.35
N ARG A 377 -12.30 -12.38 -20.27
CA ARG A 377 -12.73 -13.73 -19.91
C ARG A 377 -13.52 -13.75 -18.59
N SER A 378 -14.74 -14.27 -18.63
CA SER A 378 -15.50 -14.58 -17.41
C SER A 378 -14.96 -15.87 -16.78
N ILE A 379 -14.77 -15.85 -15.47
CA ILE A 379 -14.22 -16.98 -14.69
C ILE A 379 -15.17 -17.22 -13.53
N ASP A 380 -15.66 -18.45 -13.43
CA ASP A 380 -16.47 -18.87 -12.29
C ASP A 380 -15.58 -18.92 -11.05
N THR A 381 -15.92 -18.13 -10.04
CA THR A 381 -15.15 -18.05 -8.79
C THR A 381 -15.95 -18.54 -7.59
N VAL A 382 -15.25 -19.02 -6.55
CA VAL A 382 -15.88 -19.39 -5.28
C VAL A 382 -16.11 -18.17 -4.39
N PHE A 383 -15.13 -17.27 -4.34
CA PHE A 383 -15.36 -15.92 -3.80
C PHE A 383 -16.17 -15.07 -4.78
N ASP A 384 -16.91 -14.11 -4.23
CA ASP A 384 -17.56 -13.05 -4.96
C ASP A 384 -16.56 -11.93 -5.31
N PHE A 385 -16.36 -11.71 -6.61
CA PHE A 385 -15.59 -10.61 -7.18
C PHE A 385 -16.48 -9.61 -7.95
N SER A 386 -17.79 -9.60 -7.71
CA SER A 386 -18.75 -8.69 -8.37
C SER A 386 -18.41 -7.22 -8.18
N SER A 387 -17.85 -6.85 -7.02
CA SER A 387 -17.39 -5.47 -6.73
C SER A 387 -16.28 -4.98 -7.69
N THR A 388 -15.54 -5.91 -8.30
CA THR A 388 -14.56 -5.60 -9.36
C THR A 388 -15.01 -6.08 -10.73
N GLN A 389 -16.24 -6.60 -10.87
CA GLN A 389 -16.75 -7.23 -12.08
C GLN A 389 -15.89 -8.42 -12.54
N GLY A 390 -15.40 -9.22 -11.58
CA GLY A 390 -14.64 -10.45 -11.82
C GLY A 390 -13.20 -10.43 -11.31
N LEU A 391 -12.60 -11.62 -11.24
CA LEU A 391 -11.23 -11.83 -10.74
C LEU A 391 -10.16 -11.16 -11.62
N LEU A 392 -10.32 -11.23 -12.95
CA LEU A 392 -9.33 -10.65 -13.87
C LEU A 392 -9.23 -9.13 -13.65
N ARG A 393 -10.38 -8.44 -13.50
CA ARG A 393 -10.42 -7.02 -13.19
C ARG A 393 -9.88 -6.67 -11.80
N MET A 394 -10.01 -7.56 -10.81
CA MET A 394 -9.32 -7.42 -9.52
C MET A 394 -7.79 -7.42 -9.70
N ALA A 395 -7.24 -8.31 -10.52
CA ALA A 395 -5.82 -8.33 -10.86
C ALA A 395 -5.41 -7.07 -11.68
N GLU A 396 -6.32 -6.57 -12.52
CA GLU A 396 -6.12 -5.37 -13.33
C GLU A 396 -6.05 -4.07 -12.54
N LYS A 397 -6.55 -4.04 -11.31
CA LYS A 397 -6.37 -2.90 -10.38
C LYS A 397 -4.89 -2.58 -10.15
N CYS A 398 -3.98 -3.54 -10.31
CA CYS A 398 -2.55 -3.24 -10.23
C CYS A 398 -2.13 -2.34 -11.40
N ASN A 399 -1.74 -1.10 -11.07
CA ASN A 399 -1.27 -0.09 -12.02
C ASN A 399 0.27 0.02 -12.10
N GLY A 400 1.00 -0.81 -11.37
CA GLY A 400 2.47 -0.84 -11.42
C GLY A 400 3.19 0.21 -10.57
N THR A 401 2.49 0.97 -9.71
CA THR A 401 3.07 1.97 -8.76
C THR A 401 4.20 1.45 -7.86
N ALA A 402 4.37 0.13 -7.79
CA ALA A 402 5.52 -0.52 -7.14
C ALA A 402 5.69 -0.23 -5.64
N VAL A 403 4.63 0.20 -4.93
CA VAL A 403 4.62 0.32 -3.45
C VAL A 403 5.03 -1.00 -2.78
N CYS A 404 4.74 -2.14 -3.41
CA CYS A 404 5.17 -3.47 -2.98
C CYS A 404 6.69 -3.72 -3.03
N ARG A 405 7.47 -2.81 -3.61
CA ARG A 405 8.95 -2.85 -3.62
C ARG A 405 9.59 -2.08 -2.46
N LYS A 406 8.80 -1.54 -1.54
CA LYS A 406 9.33 -0.87 -0.36
C LYS A 406 10.19 -1.82 0.47
N SER A 407 11.23 -1.27 1.08
CA SER A 407 12.10 -2.01 2.00
C SER A 407 11.51 -2.07 3.41
N HIS A 408 11.99 -2.99 4.23
CA HIS A 408 11.64 -3.04 5.65
C HIS A 408 12.06 -1.76 6.41
N LEU A 409 13.05 -1.01 5.91
CA LEU A 409 13.50 0.27 6.50
C LEU A 409 12.45 1.38 6.34
N MET A 410 11.61 1.28 5.31
CA MET A 410 10.49 2.22 5.08
C MET A 410 9.25 1.85 5.91
N GLY A 411 9.29 0.72 6.62
CA GLY A 411 8.17 0.22 7.43
C GLY A 411 7.01 -0.39 6.63
N GLY A 412 5.96 -0.72 7.36
CA GLY A 412 4.79 -1.43 6.86
C GLY A 412 5.00 -2.93 6.63
N THR A 413 4.00 -3.59 6.07
CA THR A 413 3.90 -5.05 5.99
C THR A 413 4.06 -5.57 4.55
N MET A 414 3.65 -4.80 3.53
CA MET A 414 3.66 -5.24 2.12
C MET A 414 5.04 -5.03 1.46
N CYS A 415 5.69 -6.00 0.81
CA CYS A 415 5.44 -7.43 0.71
C CYS A 415 6.53 -8.18 1.49
N PRO A 416 6.21 -9.06 2.46
CA PRO A 416 7.24 -9.66 3.32
C PRO A 416 8.27 -10.50 2.54
N SER A 417 7.82 -11.28 1.56
CA SER A 417 8.71 -12.10 0.74
C SER A 417 9.63 -11.26 -0.13
N TYR A 418 9.14 -10.16 -0.74
CA TYR A 418 10.02 -9.22 -1.45
C TYR A 418 11.01 -8.53 -0.50
N MET A 419 10.57 -8.05 0.67
CA MET A 419 11.46 -7.36 1.61
C MET A 419 12.65 -8.24 2.02
N ALA A 420 12.44 -9.55 2.15
CA ALA A 420 13.46 -10.53 2.50
C ALA A 420 14.31 -11.04 1.33
N THR A 421 13.75 -11.11 0.11
CA THR A 421 14.44 -11.69 -1.07
C THR A 421 15.01 -10.64 -2.02
N ARG A 422 14.40 -9.45 -2.07
CA ARG A 422 14.59 -8.40 -3.08
C ARG A 422 14.32 -8.84 -4.52
N ASP A 423 13.67 -10.00 -4.69
CA ASP A 423 13.27 -10.52 -5.99
C ASP A 423 11.90 -9.96 -6.39
N GLU A 424 11.85 -9.30 -7.55
CA GLU A 424 10.66 -8.70 -8.14
C GLU A 424 9.49 -9.70 -8.26
N SER A 425 9.77 -10.99 -8.53
CA SER A 425 8.77 -12.05 -8.61
C SER A 425 7.92 -12.18 -7.33
N ASN A 426 8.49 -11.77 -6.19
CA ASN A 426 7.87 -11.82 -4.87
C ASN A 426 7.03 -10.59 -4.51
N THR A 427 6.81 -9.67 -5.44
CA THR A 427 5.98 -8.49 -5.24
C THR A 427 4.50 -8.76 -5.51
N THR A 428 3.61 -7.90 -5.01
CA THR A 428 2.20 -7.90 -5.40
C THR A 428 2.04 -7.62 -6.90
N ARG A 429 2.83 -6.69 -7.47
CA ARG A 429 2.68 -6.31 -8.88
C ARG A 429 3.08 -7.43 -9.83
N ALA A 430 4.14 -8.18 -9.53
CA ALA A 430 4.51 -9.35 -10.32
C ALA A 430 3.41 -10.42 -10.27
N ARG A 431 2.91 -10.76 -9.08
CA ARG A 431 1.80 -11.73 -8.92
C ARG A 431 0.52 -11.31 -9.66
N ALA A 432 0.16 -10.03 -9.59
CA ALA A 432 -1.01 -9.51 -10.30
C ALA A 432 -0.83 -9.55 -11.82
N ASN A 433 0.37 -9.24 -12.31
CA ASN A 433 0.69 -9.34 -13.74
C ASN A 433 0.72 -10.79 -14.22
N GLN A 434 1.32 -11.72 -13.46
CA GLN A 434 1.30 -13.16 -13.79
C GLN A 434 -0.13 -13.71 -13.83
N LEU A 435 -0.97 -13.37 -12.84
CA LEU A 435 -2.39 -13.75 -12.87
C LEU A 435 -3.07 -13.20 -14.13
N ARG A 436 -2.92 -11.91 -14.39
CA ARG A 436 -3.54 -11.27 -15.54
C ARG A 436 -3.10 -11.93 -16.85
N GLU A 437 -1.81 -12.19 -17.01
CA GLU A 437 -1.25 -12.80 -18.21
C GLU A 437 -1.83 -14.20 -18.45
N TRP A 438 -1.74 -15.09 -17.46
CA TRP A 438 -2.24 -16.46 -17.61
C TRP A 438 -3.76 -16.53 -17.72
N LEU A 439 -4.51 -15.73 -16.97
CA LEU A 439 -5.97 -15.71 -17.08
C LEU A 439 -6.47 -15.14 -18.41
N THR A 440 -5.67 -14.31 -19.06
CA THR A 440 -6.00 -13.70 -20.36
C THR A 440 -5.57 -14.58 -21.53
N ARG A 441 -4.32 -15.05 -21.53
CA ARG A 441 -3.67 -15.65 -22.71
C ARG A 441 -3.57 -17.17 -22.68
N SER A 442 -3.88 -17.82 -21.56
CA SER A 442 -3.80 -19.28 -21.47
C SER A 442 -4.82 -19.95 -22.39
N ASP A 443 -4.33 -20.89 -23.20
CA ASP A 443 -5.10 -21.79 -24.05
C ASP A 443 -5.71 -22.97 -23.29
N LYS A 444 -5.21 -23.27 -22.07
CA LYS A 444 -5.78 -24.30 -21.20
C LYS A 444 -7.25 -24.01 -20.83
N ALA A 445 -8.03 -25.08 -20.76
CA ALA A 445 -9.41 -25.03 -20.26
C ALA A 445 -9.47 -24.43 -18.84
N ASN A 446 -8.58 -24.87 -17.94
CA ASN A 446 -8.34 -24.24 -16.65
C ASN A 446 -7.10 -23.32 -16.73
N PRO A 447 -7.26 -21.99 -16.81
CA PRO A 447 -6.13 -21.06 -16.94
C PRO A 447 -5.30 -20.94 -15.65
N PHE A 448 -5.78 -21.44 -14.52
CA PHE A 448 -5.04 -21.46 -13.26
C PHE A 448 -4.04 -22.61 -13.18
N ASP A 449 -4.16 -23.63 -14.04
CA ASP A 449 -3.27 -24.79 -14.06
C ASP A 449 -1.92 -24.42 -14.69
N GLN A 450 -1.10 -23.63 -13.99
CA GLN A 450 0.21 -23.18 -14.44
C GLN A 450 1.22 -23.27 -13.30
N GLU A 451 2.34 -23.96 -13.54
CA GLU A 451 3.38 -24.18 -12.52
C GLU A 451 4.12 -22.87 -12.19
N GLU A 452 4.34 -22.01 -13.18
CA GLU A 452 4.98 -20.71 -13.05
C GLU A 452 4.14 -19.79 -12.16
N LEU A 453 2.82 -19.81 -12.35
CA LEU A 453 1.89 -19.07 -11.50
C LEU A 453 1.89 -19.63 -10.08
N LYS A 454 1.89 -20.96 -9.92
CA LYS A 454 2.01 -21.61 -8.61
C LYS A 454 3.27 -21.19 -7.87
N ALA A 455 4.43 -21.20 -8.53
CA ALA A 455 5.71 -20.84 -7.92
C ALA A 455 5.70 -19.42 -7.34
N VAL A 456 5.14 -18.47 -8.10
CA VAL A 456 5.03 -17.05 -7.70
C VAL A 456 3.99 -16.85 -6.58
N MET A 457 2.90 -17.62 -6.59
CA MET A 457 1.87 -17.61 -5.54
C MET A 457 2.31 -18.31 -4.25
N ASP A 458 3.18 -19.31 -4.34
CA ASP A 458 3.64 -20.10 -3.20
C ASP A 458 4.26 -19.20 -2.11
N LEU A 459 5.10 -18.25 -2.54
CA LEU A 459 5.78 -17.29 -1.66
C LEU A 459 4.92 -16.08 -1.23
N CYS A 460 3.63 -16.06 -1.54
CA CYS A 460 2.69 -15.09 -0.97
C CYS A 460 2.21 -15.57 0.41
N LEU A 461 2.52 -14.80 1.46
CA LEU A 461 2.14 -15.14 2.83
C LEU A 461 0.64 -14.93 3.14
N SER A 462 -0.19 -14.42 2.22
CA SER A 462 -1.61 -14.15 2.48
C SER A 462 -1.86 -13.20 3.67
N CYS A 463 -0.92 -12.28 3.94
CA CYS A 463 -0.99 -11.36 5.08
C CYS A 463 -1.99 -10.21 4.92
N LYS A 464 -2.59 -10.06 3.74
CA LYS A 464 -3.53 -8.98 3.34
C LYS A 464 -3.00 -7.55 3.37
N ALA A 465 -1.71 -7.33 3.64
CA ALA A 465 -1.12 -6.00 3.60
C ALA A 465 -1.29 -5.28 2.26
N CYS A 466 -1.34 -6.02 1.14
CA CYS A 466 -1.62 -5.46 -0.18
C CYS A 466 -3.05 -4.92 -0.33
N ARG A 467 -4.02 -5.42 0.42
CA ARG A 467 -5.37 -4.87 0.40
C ARG A 467 -5.44 -3.48 1.04
N SER A 468 -4.65 -3.24 2.09
CA SER A 468 -4.67 -1.97 2.84
C SER A 468 -3.60 -0.99 2.37
N GLU A 469 -2.34 -1.42 2.31
CA GLU A 469 -1.17 -0.57 2.06
C GLU A 469 -0.94 -0.30 0.56
N CYS A 470 -1.49 -1.11 -0.34
CA CYS A 470 -1.49 -0.77 -1.76
C CYS A 470 -2.66 0.20 -2.02
N PRO A 471 -2.42 1.39 -2.58
CA PRO A 471 -3.52 2.32 -2.82
C PRO A 471 -4.55 1.77 -3.82
N SER A 472 -4.15 0.84 -4.69
CA SER A 472 -5.04 0.14 -5.63
C SER A 472 -5.87 -1.00 -5.03
N ASN A 473 -5.81 -1.22 -3.71
CA ASN A 473 -6.58 -2.22 -2.96
C ASN A 473 -6.58 -3.62 -3.60
N VAL A 474 -5.43 -4.06 -4.10
CA VAL A 474 -5.26 -5.39 -4.69
C VAL A 474 -5.27 -6.42 -3.55
N ASP A 475 -6.31 -7.27 -3.46
CA ASP A 475 -6.35 -8.35 -2.46
C ASP A 475 -5.68 -9.63 -2.99
N MET A 476 -4.35 -9.64 -2.95
CA MET A 476 -3.56 -10.81 -3.36
C MET A 476 -3.81 -12.06 -2.51
N ALA A 477 -4.22 -11.90 -1.25
CA ALA A 477 -4.50 -13.05 -0.39
C ALA A 477 -5.76 -13.79 -0.85
N ARG A 478 -6.82 -13.03 -1.19
CA ARG A 478 -8.06 -13.57 -1.77
C ARG A 478 -7.80 -14.19 -3.13
N MET A 479 -7.08 -13.50 -4.01
CA MET A 479 -6.73 -14.04 -5.33
C MET A 479 -5.86 -15.30 -5.24
N LYS A 480 -4.92 -15.39 -4.29
CA LYS A 480 -4.16 -16.63 -4.03
C LYS A 480 -5.08 -17.77 -3.59
N ALA A 481 -5.99 -17.52 -2.67
CA ALA A 481 -6.88 -18.56 -2.17
C ALA A 481 -7.83 -19.07 -3.28
N GLU A 482 -8.30 -18.17 -4.14
CA GLU A 482 -9.07 -18.52 -5.35
C GLU A 482 -8.22 -19.35 -6.32
N PHE A 483 -7.03 -18.86 -6.68
CA PHE A 483 -6.06 -19.58 -7.52
C PHE A 483 -5.82 -21.01 -7.00
N LEU A 484 -5.57 -21.19 -5.70
CA LEU A 484 -5.28 -22.51 -5.12
C LEU A 484 -6.47 -23.47 -5.24
N GLN A 485 -7.71 -22.99 -5.08
CA GLN A 485 -8.90 -23.83 -5.26
C GLN A 485 -8.96 -24.38 -6.69
N HIS A 486 -8.81 -23.51 -7.70
CA HIS A 486 -8.84 -23.91 -9.11
C HIS A 486 -7.63 -24.77 -9.49
N TYR A 487 -6.46 -24.46 -8.95
CA TYR A 487 -5.26 -25.27 -9.17
C TYR A 487 -5.42 -26.69 -8.62
N TYR A 488 -6.01 -26.85 -7.43
CA TYR A 488 -6.28 -28.17 -6.85
C TYR A 488 -7.44 -28.91 -7.50
N ASP A 489 -8.37 -28.23 -8.16
CA ASP A 489 -9.38 -28.91 -8.96
C ASP A 489 -8.74 -29.64 -10.16
N ALA A 490 -7.64 -29.10 -10.72
CA ALA A 490 -6.87 -29.75 -11.78
C ALA A 490 -5.84 -30.77 -11.24
N ASN A 491 -5.16 -30.45 -10.13
CA ASN A 491 -3.95 -31.18 -9.68
C ASN A 491 -4.16 -32.03 -8.41
N GLY A 492 -5.33 -31.96 -7.79
CA GLY A 492 -5.59 -32.56 -6.49
C GLY A 492 -5.02 -31.76 -5.31
N VAL A 493 -5.51 -32.06 -4.10
CA VAL A 493 -5.07 -31.38 -2.87
C VAL A 493 -3.84 -32.09 -2.29
N PRO A 494 -2.70 -31.41 -2.14
CA PRO A 494 -1.52 -31.99 -1.49
C PRO A 494 -1.82 -32.45 -0.07
N PHE A 495 -1.24 -33.58 0.35
CA PHE A 495 -1.45 -34.13 1.70
C PHE A 495 -1.18 -33.11 2.81
N ARG A 496 -0.09 -32.34 2.71
CA ARG A 496 0.25 -31.27 3.66
C ARG A 496 -0.84 -30.19 3.75
N ALA A 497 -1.36 -29.74 2.60
CA ALA A 497 -2.43 -28.76 2.54
C ALA A 497 -3.72 -29.33 3.18
N TRP A 498 -4.03 -30.61 2.93
CA TRP A 498 -5.15 -31.29 3.56
C TRP A 498 -5.01 -31.36 5.09
N VAL A 499 -3.82 -31.72 5.60
CA VAL A 499 -3.55 -31.80 7.05
C VAL A 499 -3.78 -30.44 7.72
N PHE A 500 -3.19 -29.37 7.18
CA PHE A 500 -3.36 -28.04 7.74
C PHE A 500 -4.80 -27.53 7.61
N ALA A 501 -5.49 -27.81 6.50
CA ALA A 501 -6.87 -27.39 6.30
C ALA A 501 -7.88 -28.08 7.25
N HIS A 502 -7.54 -29.26 7.79
CA HIS A 502 -8.37 -30.00 8.75
C HIS A 502 -7.74 -30.01 10.15
N TYR A 503 -6.94 -28.97 10.46
CA TYR A 503 -6.22 -28.84 11.72
C TYR A 503 -7.13 -29.05 12.93
N ALA A 504 -8.28 -28.38 13.00
CA ALA A 504 -9.20 -28.48 14.14
C ALA A 504 -9.71 -29.91 14.35
N ARG A 505 -10.03 -30.63 13.26
CA ARG A 505 -10.50 -32.02 13.32
C ARG A 505 -9.40 -32.96 13.83
N ILE A 506 -8.17 -32.77 13.35
CA ILE A 506 -7.02 -33.57 13.81
C ILE A 506 -6.74 -33.31 15.29
N GLN A 507 -6.73 -32.04 15.72
CA GLN A 507 -6.54 -31.71 17.13
C GLN A 507 -7.69 -32.20 18.01
N SER A 508 -8.92 -32.24 17.52
CA SER A 508 -10.04 -32.81 18.25
C SER A 508 -9.87 -34.32 18.47
N LEU A 509 -9.34 -35.05 17.49
CA LEU A 509 -9.03 -36.47 17.64
C LEU A 509 -7.88 -36.67 18.62
N LEU A 510 -6.79 -35.91 18.49
CA LEU A 510 -5.65 -35.98 19.40
C LEU A 510 -6.01 -35.55 20.83
N GLY A 511 -6.86 -34.53 20.99
CA GLY A 511 -7.32 -34.03 22.28
C GLY A 511 -8.34 -34.94 22.97
N SER A 512 -8.92 -35.89 22.24
CA SER A 512 -9.70 -37.00 22.84
C SER A 512 -8.80 -38.04 23.53
N ILE A 513 -7.52 -38.08 23.14
CA ILE A 513 -6.45 -38.79 23.84
C ILE A 513 -5.92 -37.85 24.94
N SER A 514 -5.33 -38.41 26.01
CA SER A 514 -4.71 -37.60 27.07
C SER A 514 -3.71 -36.57 26.48
N PRO A 515 -3.91 -35.24 26.64
CA PRO A 515 -3.01 -34.23 26.09
C PRO A 515 -1.57 -34.37 26.57
N SER A 516 -1.37 -34.88 27.80
CA SER A 516 -0.05 -35.17 28.35
C SER A 516 0.69 -36.26 27.57
N LEU A 517 -0.03 -37.28 27.08
CA LEU A 517 0.56 -38.34 26.25
C LEU A 517 0.96 -37.80 24.88
N VAL A 518 0.05 -37.06 24.22
CA VAL A 518 0.32 -36.45 22.92
C VAL A 518 1.52 -35.48 23.00
N ASN A 519 1.54 -34.62 24.01
CA ASN A 519 2.68 -33.73 24.24
C ASN A 519 3.97 -34.48 24.60
N GLY A 520 3.86 -35.61 25.31
CA GLY A 520 4.98 -36.51 25.56
C GLY A 520 5.57 -37.10 24.28
N MET A 521 4.71 -37.53 23.33
CA MET A 521 5.15 -38.00 22.01
C MET A 521 5.92 -36.93 21.24
N TRP A 522 5.50 -35.66 21.31
CA TRP A 522 6.21 -34.56 20.65
C TRP A 522 7.59 -34.26 21.24
N ARG A 523 7.85 -34.62 22.50
CA ARG A 523 9.19 -34.50 23.12
C ARG A 523 10.17 -35.55 22.61
N VAL A 524 9.67 -36.67 22.10
CA VAL A 524 10.50 -37.74 21.55
C VAL A 524 10.97 -37.34 20.14
N ARG A 525 12.25 -36.94 20.03
CA ARG A 525 12.83 -36.34 18.82
C ARG A 525 12.61 -37.17 17.55
N TRP A 526 12.68 -38.50 17.64
CA TRP A 526 12.50 -39.36 16.47
C TRP A 526 11.03 -39.43 16.01
N ILE A 527 10.06 -39.52 16.94
CA ILE A 527 8.62 -39.49 16.62
C ILE A 527 8.27 -38.16 15.96
N ALA A 528 8.62 -37.05 16.61
CA ALA A 528 8.38 -35.72 16.09
C ALA A 528 9.07 -35.51 14.73
N GLY A 529 10.30 -36.00 14.56
CA GLY A 529 11.04 -35.94 13.30
C GLY A 529 10.36 -36.72 12.17
N CYS A 530 9.86 -37.93 12.44
CA CYS A 530 9.11 -38.74 11.48
C CYS A 530 7.80 -38.06 11.06
N VAL A 531 7.01 -37.57 12.01
CA VAL A 531 5.75 -36.87 11.73
C VAL A 531 5.99 -35.60 10.90
N LYS A 532 6.98 -34.78 11.28
CA LYS A 532 7.35 -33.59 10.49
C LYS A 532 7.75 -33.96 9.07
N ARG A 533 8.57 -35.00 8.89
CA ARG A 533 9.00 -35.45 7.56
C ARG A 533 7.85 -35.93 6.69
N ILE A 534 6.90 -36.69 7.25
CA ILE A 534 5.72 -37.17 6.53
C ILE A 534 4.81 -36.02 6.10
N ILE A 535 4.59 -35.05 6.99
CA ILE A 535 3.73 -33.89 6.69
C ILE A 535 4.45 -32.88 5.78
N GLY A 536 5.79 -32.84 5.78
CA GLY A 536 6.58 -31.84 5.05
C GLY A 536 6.80 -30.55 5.85
N ILE A 537 6.92 -30.66 7.17
CA ILE A 537 7.30 -29.59 8.11
C ILE A 537 8.82 -29.59 8.30
N ASP A 538 9.45 -28.42 8.38
CA ASP A 538 10.88 -28.31 8.67
C ASP A 538 11.23 -28.90 10.04
N SER A 539 12.28 -29.70 10.12
CA SER A 539 12.71 -30.36 11.37
C SER A 539 13.04 -29.39 12.50
N ARG A 540 13.46 -28.16 12.17
CA ARG A 540 13.84 -27.10 13.12
C ARG A 540 12.65 -26.46 13.83
N ARG A 541 11.42 -26.66 13.33
CA ARG A 541 10.20 -26.11 13.94
C ARG A 541 9.77 -26.88 15.17
N SER A 542 9.31 -26.19 16.20
CA SER A 542 8.61 -26.85 17.29
C SER A 542 7.20 -27.29 16.82
N ILE A 543 6.71 -28.42 17.34
CA ILE A 543 5.29 -28.78 17.15
C ILE A 543 4.54 -28.15 18.33
N PRO A 544 3.50 -27.34 18.08
CA PRO A 544 2.74 -26.73 19.15
C PRO A 544 2.14 -27.77 20.10
N ALA A 545 2.26 -27.50 21.40
CA ALA A 545 1.72 -28.38 22.42
C ALA A 545 0.20 -28.20 22.54
N LEU A 546 -0.50 -29.31 22.85
CA LEU A 546 -1.89 -29.26 23.26
C LEU A 546 -2.03 -28.70 24.67
N ALA A 547 -3.05 -27.88 24.89
CA ALA A 547 -3.45 -27.44 26.21
C ALA A 547 -3.82 -28.64 27.09
N ARG A 548 -3.42 -28.61 28.36
CA ARG A 548 -3.73 -29.67 29.34
C ARG A 548 -5.24 -29.90 29.48
N ARG A 549 -6.01 -28.81 29.41
CA ARG A 549 -7.48 -28.81 29.35
C ARG A 549 -7.90 -27.90 28.20
N PRO A 550 -8.67 -28.41 27.22
CA PRO A 550 -9.22 -27.56 26.15
C PRO A 550 -10.12 -26.46 26.72
N LEU A 551 -10.21 -25.32 26.04
CA LEU A 551 -10.93 -24.15 26.56
C LEU A 551 -12.40 -24.46 26.87
N ARG A 552 -13.13 -25.14 25.96
CA ARG A 552 -14.52 -25.55 26.20
C ARG A 552 -14.70 -26.37 27.49
N ARG A 553 -13.69 -27.14 27.91
CA ARG A 553 -13.73 -27.88 29.18
C ARG A 553 -13.58 -26.95 30.39
N LEU A 554 -12.70 -25.95 30.30
CA LEU A 554 -12.55 -24.91 31.32
C LEU A 554 -13.85 -24.10 31.47
N ILE A 555 -14.42 -23.69 30.34
CA ILE A 555 -15.71 -22.98 30.26
C ILE A 555 -16.82 -23.78 30.95
N ALA A 556 -16.97 -25.07 30.60
CA ALA A 556 -18.00 -25.93 31.18
C ALA A 556 -17.89 -26.04 32.71
N SER A 557 -16.67 -26.02 33.26
CA SER A 557 -16.44 -26.14 34.70
C SER A 557 -16.47 -24.81 35.48
N GLY A 558 -16.21 -23.67 34.84
CA GLY A 558 -15.91 -22.43 35.56
C GLY A 558 -16.68 -21.18 35.13
N LEU A 559 -17.22 -21.12 33.91
CA LEU A 559 -17.81 -19.88 33.38
C LEU A 559 -19.03 -19.42 34.19
N SER A 560 -19.88 -20.35 34.63
CA SER A 560 -21.06 -20.01 35.44
C SER A 560 -20.67 -19.29 36.74
N GLY A 561 -19.58 -19.72 37.39
CA GLY A 561 -19.12 -19.10 38.62
C GLY A 561 -18.55 -17.69 38.40
N LEU A 562 -17.91 -17.43 37.25
CA LEU A 562 -17.43 -16.09 36.90
C LEU A 562 -18.58 -15.15 36.51
N ASN A 563 -19.52 -15.62 35.69
CA ASN A 563 -20.69 -14.82 35.29
C ASN A 563 -21.64 -14.49 36.46
N GLN A 564 -21.62 -15.25 37.56
CA GLN A 564 -22.39 -14.88 38.76
C GLN A 564 -21.80 -13.66 39.50
N ARG A 565 -20.56 -13.27 39.18
CA ARG A 565 -19.86 -12.14 39.80
C ARG A 565 -20.09 -10.83 39.05
N THR A 566 -20.69 -10.88 37.86
CA THR A 566 -21.03 -9.69 37.09
C THR A 566 -22.33 -9.10 37.60
N SER A 567 -22.34 -7.80 37.87
CA SER A 567 -23.50 -7.00 38.26
C SER A 567 -24.27 -6.40 37.07
N GLY A 568 -23.65 -6.34 35.89
CA GLY A 568 -24.22 -5.70 34.71
C GLY A 568 -25.02 -6.61 33.78
N ASP A 569 -25.94 -6.01 33.03
CA ASP A 569 -26.73 -6.68 31.97
C ASP A 569 -25.99 -6.79 30.62
N ARG A 570 -24.71 -6.38 30.57
CA ARG A 570 -23.94 -6.34 29.32
C ARG A 570 -23.41 -7.72 28.98
N GLU A 571 -23.83 -8.24 27.84
CA GLU A 571 -23.46 -9.59 27.41
C GLU A 571 -22.58 -9.58 26.17
N ILE A 572 -21.63 -10.49 26.08
CA ILE A 572 -20.84 -10.73 24.86
C ILE A 572 -20.91 -12.19 24.46
N TRP A 573 -20.72 -12.47 23.17
CA TRP A 573 -20.48 -13.82 22.67
C TRP A 573 -18.98 -14.02 22.46
N LEU A 574 -18.38 -15.02 23.11
CA LEU A 574 -16.98 -15.38 22.86
C LEU A 574 -16.90 -16.42 21.73
N PHE A 575 -16.20 -16.06 20.67
CA PHE A 575 -15.86 -16.96 19.57
C PHE A 575 -14.63 -17.80 19.94
N VAL A 576 -14.81 -19.11 20.07
CA VAL A 576 -13.76 -20.06 20.46
C VAL A 576 -13.14 -20.68 19.20
N ASP A 577 -12.11 -20.05 18.67
CA ASP A 577 -11.37 -20.53 17.50
C ASP A 577 -10.56 -21.81 17.77
N GLU A 578 -10.12 -22.47 16.70
CA GLU A 578 -9.43 -23.76 16.77
C GLU A 578 -8.05 -23.71 17.46
N PHE A 579 -7.37 -22.57 17.48
CA PHE A 579 -6.06 -22.43 18.12
C PHE A 579 -6.24 -22.22 19.62
N THR A 580 -7.11 -21.29 20.00
CA THR A 580 -7.45 -21.00 21.40
C THR A 580 -8.12 -22.21 22.07
N GLN A 581 -8.92 -22.98 21.33
CA GLN A 581 -9.56 -24.19 21.87
C GLN A 581 -8.55 -25.25 22.32
N TRP A 582 -7.51 -25.50 21.50
CA TRP A 582 -6.67 -26.70 21.64
C TRP A 582 -5.23 -26.43 22.09
N GLN A 583 -4.66 -25.24 21.84
CA GLN A 583 -3.28 -24.89 22.21
C GLN A 583 -3.25 -23.79 23.26
N ASP A 584 -3.97 -22.69 23.00
CA ASP A 584 -3.92 -21.47 23.80
C ASP A 584 -5.10 -21.34 24.77
N ALA A 585 -5.53 -22.45 25.38
CA ALA A 585 -6.73 -22.47 26.24
C ALA A 585 -6.59 -21.54 27.45
N GLN A 586 -5.39 -21.38 27.99
CA GLN A 586 -5.09 -20.42 29.05
C GLN A 586 -5.29 -18.96 28.62
N VAL A 587 -5.03 -18.64 27.35
CA VAL A 587 -5.25 -17.29 26.81
C VAL A 587 -6.74 -17.00 26.73
N GLY A 588 -7.51 -17.95 26.20
CA GLY A 588 -8.97 -17.81 26.13
C GLY A 588 -9.62 -17.73 27.51
N TRP A 589 -9.08 -18.47 28.49
CA TRP A 589 -9.53 -18.36 29.88
C TRP A 589 -9.19 -17.01 30.50
N ALA A 590 -7.96 -16.50 30.30
CA ALA A 590 -7.56 -15.17 30.74
C ALA A 590 -8.45 -14.07 30.14
N ALA A 591 -8.88 -14.22 28.87
CA ALA A 591 -9.82 -13.29 28.25
C ALA A 591 -11.20 -13.30 28.93
N ILE A 592 -11.70 -14.48 29.32
CA ILE A 592 -12.96 -14.59 30.09
C ILE A 592 -12.79 -13.90 31.44
N GLU A 593 -11.69 -14.14 32.15
CA GLU A 593 -11.41 -13.51 33.45
C GLU A 593 -11.39 -11.98 33.33
N VAL A 594 -10.69 -11.43 32.32
CA VAL A 594 -10.68 -9.99 32.06
C VAL A 594 -12.06 -9.45 31.74
N LEU A 595 -12.81 -10.09 30.84
CA LEU A 595 -14.15 -9.62 30.45
C LEU A 595 -15.12 -9.62 31.64
N THR A 596 -15.12 -10.68 32.43
CA THR A 596 -15.97 -10.79 33.63
C THR A 596 -15.57 -9.81 34.73
N ALA A 597 -14.26 -9.57 34.94
CA ALA A 597 -13.77 -8.56 35.87
C ALA A 597 -14.13 -7.12 35.45
N LEU A 598 -14.32 -6.90 34.15
CA LEU A 598 -14.82 -5.65 33.58
C LEU A 598 -16.35 -5.58 33.51
N ASP A 599 -17.04 -6.47 34.22
CA ASP A 599 -18.50 -6.52 34.36
C ASP A 599 -19.26 -6.87 33.06
N TYR A 600 -18.66 -7.70 32.19
CA TYR A 600 -19.33 -8.29 31.04
C TYR A 600 -19.65 -9.76 31.28
N ARG A 601 -20.91 -10.11 31.05
CA ARG A 601 -21.37 -11.50 31.06
C ARG A 601 -20.96 -12.20 29.77
N VAL A 602 -20.10 -13.21 29.89
CA VAL A 602 -19.56 -13.94 28.73
C VAL A 602 -20.46 -15.12 28.39
N LYS A 603 -20.96 -15.16 27.15
CA LYS A 603 -21.75 -16.28 26.60
C LYS A 603 -20.92 -17.08 25.61
N VAL A 604 -21.02 -18.40 25.68
CA VAL A 604 -20.34 -19.32 24.75
C VAL A 604 -21.31 -20.40 24.32
N MET A 605 -21.31 -20.75 23.04
CA MET A 605 -22.10 -21.85 22.50
C MET A 605 -21.27 -22.78 21.61
N PRO A 606 -21.73 -24.01 21.35
CA PRO A 606 -21.15 -24.88 20.33
C PRO A 606 -21.25 -24.22 18.94
N HIS A 607 -20.13 -24.18 18.22
CA HIS A 607 -20.04 -23.66 16.85
C HIS A 607 -18.89 -24.37 16.11
N PRO A 608 -18.87 -24.37 14.76
CA PRO A 608 -17.77 -24.96 13.99
C PRO A 608 -16.48 -24.14 14.09
N GLU A 609 -15.39 -24.64 13.52
CA GLU A 609 -14.11 -23.92 13.40
C GLU A 609 -14.23 -22.63 12.55
N SER A 610 -13.19 -21.79 12.56
CA SER A 610 -13.22 -20.48 11.89
C SER A 610 -13.14 -20.53 10.36
N ALA A 611 -12.92 -21.69 9.75
CA ALA A 611 -12.56 -21.88 8.34
C ALA A 611 -11.20 -21.26 7.92
N ARG A 612 -10.47 -20.60 8.83
CA ARG A 612 -9.26 -19.84 8.49
C ARG A 612 -8.20 -20.68 7.80
N ALA A 613 -7.94 -21.88 8.32
CA ALA A 613 -6.97 -22.81 7.76
C ALA A 613 -7.38 -23.34 6.38
N MET A 614 -8.69 -23.52 6.14
CA MET A 614 -9.20 -23.91 4.82
C MET A 614 -8.98 -22.81 3.79
N ILE A 615 -9.26 -21.55 4.15
CA ILE A 615 -9.05 -20.40 3.26
C ILE A 615 -7.55 -20.22 2.96
N SER A 616 -6.69 -20.27 3.97
CA SER A 616 -5.23 -20.08 3.77
C SER A 616 -4.61 -21.17 2.89
N LYS A 617 -5.23 -22.36 2.85
CA LYS A 617 -4.86 -23.46 1.97
C LYS A 617 -5.61 -23.51 0.66
N GLY A 618 -6.56 -22.62 0.39
CA GLY A 618 -7.30 -22.59 -0.88
C GLY A 618 -8.37 -23.68 -1.01
N LEU A 619 -8.85 -24.27 0.08
CA LEU A 619 -9.99 -25.19 0.06
C LEU A 619 -11.29 -24.40 0.25
N LEU A 620 -11.56 -23.48 -0.67
CA LEU A 620 -12.63 -22.48 -0.58
C LEU A 620 -14.04 -23.08 -0.54
N ARG A 621 -14.33 -24.15 -1.30
CA ARG A 621 -15.67 -24.77 -1.24
C ARG A 621 -15.98 -25.35 0.14
N LYS A 622 -14.97 -25.91 0.81
CA LYS A 622 -15.09 -26.37 2.20
C LYS A 622 -15.21 -25.20 3.17
N ALA A 623 -14.39 -24.17 2.98
CA ALA A 623 -14.46 -22.95 3.78
C ALA A 623 -15.85 -22.29 3.68
N ARG A 624 -16.45 -22.24 2.48
CA ARG A 624 -17.80 -21.73 2.22
C ARG A 624 -18.84 -22.49 3.02
N ALA A 625 -18.77 -23.82 3.07
CA ALA A 625 -19.71 -24.62 3.86
C ALA A 625 -19.62 -24.29 5.36
N VAL A 626 -18.42 -24.05 5.88
CA VAL A 626 -18.22 -23.64 7.29
C VAL A 626 -18.70 -22.21 7.52
N ALA A 627 -18.33 -21.26 6.64
CA ALA A 627 -18.74 -19.86 6.73
C ALA A 627 -20.26 -19.70 6.69
N ARG A 628 -20.96 -20.43 5.81
CA ARG A 628 -22.44 -20.43 5.76
C ARG A 628 -23.04 -20.90 7.09
N LYS A 629 -22.52 -21.98 7.67
CA LYS A 629 -22.96 -22.46 8.99
C LYS A 629 -22.71 -21.43 10.09
N GLN A 630 -21.56 -20.76 10.07
CA GLN A 630 -21.25 -19.71 11.05
C GLN A 630 -22.22 -18.54 10.91
N VAL A 631 -22.43 -18.01 9.70
CA VAL A 631 -23.33 -16.87 9.48
C VAL A 631 -24.76 -17.22 9.90
N SER A 632 -25.29 -18.37 9.48
CA SER A 632 -26.63 -18.80 9.89
C SER A 632 -26.76 -19.02 11.41
N LEU A 633 -25.68 -19.37 12.11
CA LEU A 633 -25.69 -19.55 13.56
C LEU A 633 -25.67 -18.22 14.32
N TRP A 634 -24.87 -17.26 13.85
CA TRP A 634 -24.57 -16.04 14.59
C TRP A 634 -25.43 -14.83 14.21
N ALA A 635 -25.95 -14.77 12.98
CA ALA A 635 -26.62 -13.58 12.44
C ALA A 635 -27.75 -13.06 13.35
N ASP A 636 -28.59 -13.95 13.90
CA ASP A 636 -29.73 -13.56 14.74
C ASP A 636 -29.38 -13.36 16.22
N ARG A 637 -28.11 -13.58 16.60
CA ARG A 637 -27.66 -13.56 18.00
C ARG A 637 -26.70 -12.42 18.33
N VAL A 638 -26.01 -11.92 17.32
CA VAL A 638 -24.97 -10.91 17.46
C VAL A 638 -25.54 -9.54 17.10
N SER A 639 -25.34 -8.57 17.98
CA SER A 639 -25.81 -7.20 17.81
C SER A 639 -24.81 -6.20 18.40
N GLY A 640 -25.13 -4.90 18.33
CA GLY A 640 -24.34 -3.86 19.00
C GLY A 640 -24.23 -4.05 20.51
N GLU A 641 -25.32 -4.54 21.11
CA GLU A 641 -25.45 -4.81 22.55
C GLU A 641 -24.83 -6.15 22.96
N SER A 642 -24.90 -7.17 22.09
CA SER A 642 -24.26 -8.46 22.32
C SER A 642 -23.30 -8.85 21.18
N PRO A 643 -22.11 -8.23 21.13
CA PRO A 643 -21.17 -8.43 20.04
C PRO A 643 -20.44 -9.78 20.13
N LEU A 644 -19.90 -10.22 19.00
CA LEU A 644 -19.04 -11.40 18.89
C LEU A 644 -17.57 -10.97 19.07
N VAL A 645 -16.90 -11.55 20.05
CA VAL A 645 -15.50 -11.23 20.39
C VAL A 645 -14.63 -12.46 20.20
N GLY A 646 -13.53 -12.33 19.47
CA GLY A 646 -12.59 -13.43 19.22
C GLY A 646 -11.16 -13.13 19.69
N ILE A 647 -10.43 -14.20 20.01
CA ILE A 647 -9.07 -14.15 20.57
C ILE A 647 -8.02 -14.15 19.45
N GLU A 648 -8.03 -15.17 18.58
CA GLU A 648 -7.11 -15.20 17.44
C GLU A 648 -7.57 -14.23 16.35
N PRO A 649 -6.79 -13.17 16.03
CA PRO A 649 -7.23 -12.15 15.07
C PRO A 649 -7.55 -12.73 13.70
N SER A 650 -6.76 -13.69 13.22
CA SER A 650 -6.97 -14.25 11.88
C SER A 650 -8.28 -15.03 11.74
N ALA A 651 -8.77 -15.61 12.84
CA ALA A 651 -10.01 -16.36 12.88
C ALA A 651 -11.24 -15.44 12.93
N ILE A 652 -11.27 -14.48 13.86
CA ILE A 652 -12.42 -13.58 14.04
C ILE A 652 -12.58 -12.57 12.91
N LEU A 653 -11.47 -12.11 12.31
CA LEU A 653 -11.53 -11.16 11.21
C LEU A 653 -12.07 -11.78 9.91
N GLY A 654 -12.17 -13.12 9.83
CA GLY A 654 -12.84 -13.81 8.73
C GLY A 654 -14.30 -13.39 8.56
N PHE A 655 -14.99 -13.09 9.66
CA PHE A 655 -16.37 -12.57 9.65
C PHE A 655 -16.46 -11.18 9.03
N ARG A 656 -15.40 -10.36 9.15
CA ARG A 656 -15.34 -8.99 8.63
C ARG A 656 -14.90 -8.89 7.18
N ASP A 657 -14.22 -9.91 6.68
CA ASP A 657 -13.51 -9.86 5.41
C ASP A 657 -13.96 -10.95 4.45
N GLU A 658 -13.58 -12.21 4.69
CA GLU A 658 -13.80 -13.25 3.70
C GLU A 658 -15.23 -13.77 3.67
N PHE A 659 -15.93 -13.80 4.80
CA PHE A 659 -17.26 -14.43 4.87
C PHE A 659 -18.31 -13.72 4.01
N PRO A 660 -18.44 -12.37 4.03
CA PRO A 660 -19.40 -11.66 3.18
C PRO A 660 -19.26 -11.98 1.70
N ASP A 661 -18.02 -12.19 1.24
CA ASP A 661 -17.73 -12.50 -0.16
C ASP A 661 -17.64 -14.01 -0.43
N LEU A 662 -17.89 -14.89 0.56
CA LEU A 662 -17.77 -16.35 0.40
C LEU A 662 -19.09 -17.09 0.56
N VAL A 663 -20.00 -16.59 1.40
CA VAL A 663 -21.23 -17.32 1.75
C VAL A 663 -22.21 -17.44 0.58
N GLY A 664 -22.22 -16.47 -0.34
CA GLY A 664 -23.18 -16.34 -1.43
C GLY A 664 -24.29 -15.33 -1.12
N ASP A 665 -25.02 -14.92 -2.14
CA ASP A 665 -25.96 -13.79 -2.08
C ASP A 665 -27.05 -13.95 -1.02
N ASP A 666 -27.54 -15.17 -0.82
CA ASP A 666 -28.62 -15.49 0.13
C ASP A 666 -28.26 -15.20 1.59
N LEU A 667 -26.97 -15.22 1.94
CA LEU A 667 -26.48 -14.95 3.30
C LEU A 667 -25.58 -13.71 3.39
N ARG A 668 -25.36 -13.00 2.28
CA ARG A 668 -24.42 -11.87 2.22
C ARG A 668 -24.80 -10.74 3.16
N GLN A 669 -26.07 -10.34 3.18
CA GLN A 669 -26.53 -9.25 4.05
C GLN A 669 -26.42 -9.63 5.53
N ALA A 670 -26.78 -10.86 5.88
CA ALA A 670 -26.58 -11.39 7.23
C ALA A 670 -25.09 -11.40 7.63
N ALA A 671 -24.19 -11.78 6.71
CA ALA A 671 -22.76 -11.75 6.94
C ALA A 671 -22.23 -10.32 7.14
N LEU A 672 -22.72 -9.33 6.38
CA LEU A 672 -22.36 -7.91 6.56
C LEU A 672 -22.87 -7.35 7.89
N GLY A 673 -24.09 -7.72 8.32
CA GLY A 673 -24.62 -7.34 9.63
C GLY A 673 -23.84 -7.97 10.80
N LEU A 674 -23.34 -9.20 10.61
CA LEU A 674 -22.48 -9.86 11.58
C LEU A 674 -21.06 -9.25 11.61
N ALA A 675 -20.53 -8.85 10.45
CA ALA A 675 -19.22 -8.24 10.31
C ALA A 675 -19.08 -6.96 11.16
N SER A 676 -20.09 -6.09 11.18
CA SER A 676 -20.05 -4.82 11.93
C SER A 676 -20.02 -4.99 13.45
N HIS A 677 -20.35 -6.19 13.94
CA HIS A 677 -20.44 -6.52 15.36
C HIS A 677 -19.47 -7.65 15.79
N SER A 678 -18.51 -7.97 14.94
CA SER A 678 -17.45 -8.95 15.22
C SER A 678 -16.13 -8.22 15.50
N TYR A 679 -15.52 -8.45 16.66
CA TYR A 679 -14.35 -7.70 17.11
C TYR A 679 -13.22 -8.64 17.55
N THR A 680 -11.99 -8.23 17.29
CA THR A 680 -10.85 -8.72 18.08
C THR A 680 -11.04 -8.36 19.55
N PHE A 681 -10.46 -9.15 20.46
CA PHE A 681 -10.51 -8.88 21.90
C PHE A 681 -10.10 -7.45 22.24
N GLU A 682 -9.00 -6.96 21.66
CA GLU A 682 -8.52 -5.60 21.90
C GLU A 682 -9.38 -4.55 21.19
N GLY A 683 -9.91 -4.87 20.00
CA GLY A 683 -10.87 -4.04 19.27
C GLY A 683 -12.14 -3.78 20.09
N PHE A 684 -12.66 -4.81 20.74
CA PHE A 684 -13.80 -4.71 21.63
C PHE A 684 -13.48 -3.84 22.85
N LEU A 685 -12.39 -4.11 23.56
CA LEU A 685 -12.01 -3.32 24.74
C LEU A 685 -11.78 -1.84 24.42
N ALA A 686 -11.15 -1.54 23.28
CA ALA A 686 -10.98 -0.17 22.82
C ALA A 686 -12.32 0.54 22.59
N ARG A 687 -13.28 -0.14 21.93
CA ARG A 687 -14.65 0.36 21.69
C ARG A 687 -15.37 0.67 22.99
N GLU A 688 -15.30 -0.26 23.95
CA GLU A 688 -15.98 -0.10 25.24
C GLU A 688 -15.33 0.99 26.09
N LEU A 689 -14.01 1.14 26.02
CA LEU A 689 -13.30 2.26 26.65
C LEU A 689 -13.73 3.61 26.05
N ASP A 690 -13.83 3.70 24.72
CA ASP A 690 -14.34 4.90 24.03
C ASP A 690 -15.75 5.28 24.46
N ALA A 691 -16.59 4.28 24.73
CA ALA A 691 -17.93 4.50 25.20
C ALA A 691 -18.05 4.78 26.70
N GLY A 692 -16.93 4.92 27.42
CA GLY A 692 -16.91 5.15 28.87
C GLY A 692 -17.46 3.98 29.68
N ARG A 693 -17.45 2.76 29.11
CA ARG A 693 -18.07 1.57 29.70
C ARG A 693 -17.12 0.72 30.53
N ILE A 694 -15.81 0.96 30.46
CA ILE A 694 -14.79 0.25 31.22
C ILE A 694 -14.32 1.09 32.41
N ASP A 695 -14.42 0.52 33.61
CA ASP A 695 -13.80 1.09 34.81
C ASP A 695 -12.33 0.69 34.92
N ARG A 696 -11.43 1.68 34.78
CA ARG A 696 -9.98 1.48 34.88
C ARG A 696 -9.50 1.21 36.31
N SER A 697 -10.33 1.47 37.33
CA SER A 697 -9.99 1.22 38.73
C SER A 697 -9.79 -0.27 39.05
N ARG A 698 -10.32 -1.16 38.18
CA ARG A 698 -10.15 -2.62 38.24
C ARG A 698 -8.71 -3.08 38.03
N PHE A 699 -7.86 -2.23 37.46
CA PHE A 699 -6.45 -2.53 37.22
C PHE A 699 -5.54 -1.97 38.32
N LYS A 700 -4.40 -2.63 38.51
CA LYS A 700 -3.30 -2.18 39.37
C LYS A 700 -2.65 -0.93 38.76
N ASP A 701 -2.13 -0.06 39.62
CA ASP A 701 -1.32 1.09 39.22
C ASP A 701 0.18 0.75 39.31
N GLU A 702 0.57 -0.31 38.61
CA GLU A 702 1.97 -0.75 38.51
C GLU A 702 2.58 -0.32 37.19
N LYS A 703 3.82 0.16 37.24
CA LYS A 703 4.54 0.58 36.03
C LYS A 703 5.05 -0.63 35.27
N ALA A 704 4.66 -0.74 33.99
CA ALA A 704 5.20 -1.75 33.08
C ALA A 704 5.35 -1.19 31.67
N THR A 705 6.37 -1.66 30.94
CA THR A 705 6.53 -1.36 29.52
C THR A 705 6.08 -2.57 28.71
N VAL A 706 5.08 -2.37 27.85
CA VAL A 706 4.56 -3.41 26.95
C VAL A 706 5.01 -3.11 25.53
N VAL A 707 5.87 -3.96 24.99
CA VAL A 707 6.38 -3.86 23.61
C VAL A 707 5.55 -4.78 22.73
N VAL A 708 4.94 -4.23 21.67
CA VAL A 708 3.86 -4.90 20.95
C VAL A 708 4.22 -5.18 19.49
N HIS A 709 4.12 -6.43 19.08
CA HIS A 709 4.09 -6.83 17.67
C HIS A 709 2.65 -7.04 17.20
N GLY A 710 2.15 -6.15 16.33
CA GLY A 710 0.80 -6.29 15.78
C GLY A 710 0.67 -7.38 14.73
N HIS A 711 -0.42 -8.14 14.81
CA HIS A 711 -0.74 -9.23 13.88
C HIS A 711 -1.00 -8.70 12.46
N CYS A 712 -0.50 -9.37 11.43
CA CYS A 712 -0.53 -8.85 10.06
C CYS A 712 -1.95 -8.62 9.49
N GLN A 713 -2.89 -9.54 9.74
CA GLN A 713 -4.29 -9.34 9.32
C GLN A 713 -5.01 -8.27 10.16
N GLN A 714 -4.65 -8.12 11.44
CA GLN A 714 -5.19 -7.06 12.29
C GLN A 714 -4.71 -5.69 11.79
N LYS A 715 -3.41 -5.54 11.49
CA LYS A 715 -2.84 -4.36 10.85
C LYS A 715 -3.57 -4.01 9.55
N ALA A 716 -3.85 -5.00 8.70
CA ALA A 716 -4.49 -4.77 7.41
C ALA A 716 -5.97 -4.36 7.52
N LEU A 717 -6.74 -4.94 8.45
CA LEU A 717 -8.19 -4.76 8.51
C LEU A 717 -8.66 -3.76 9.58
N GLU A 718 -7.98 -3.70 10.72
CA GLU A 718 -8.35 -2.83 11.86
C GLU A 718 -7.29 -1.76 12.17
N GLY A 719 -6.04 -1.97 11.77
CA GLY A 719 -4.89 -1.22 12.27
C GLY A 719 -4.44 -1.72 13.66
N THR A 720 -3.62 -0.94 14.36
CA THR A 720 -3.08 -1.33 15.68
C THR A 720 -3.41 -0.36 16.81
N ALA A 721 -4.13 0.73 16.52
CA ALA A 721 -4.48 1.74 17.51
C ALA A 721 -5.35 1.17 18.64
N ALA A 722 -6.34 0.33 18.29
CA ALA A 722 -7.19 -0.34 19.28
C ALA A 722 -6.40 -1.23 20.22
N MET A 723 -5.41 -1.97 19.70
CA MET A 723 -4.53 -2.81 20.52
C MET A 723 -3.67 -1.98 21.48
N ALA A 724 -3.08 -0.87 21.01
CA ALA A 724 -2.33 0.02 21.89
C ALA A 724 -3.22 0.58 23.02
N LYS A 725 -4.43 1.02 22.66
CA LYS A 725 -5.42 1.56 23.59
C LYS A 725 -5.89 0.55 24.64
N ALA A 726 -6.21 -0.67 24.24
CA ALA A 726 -6.63 -1.73 25.16
C ALA A 726 -5.52 -2.07 26.16
N LEU A 727 -4.26 -2.14 25.72
CA LEU A 727 -3.11 -2.40 26.59
C LEU A 727 -2.74 -1.23 27.52
N SER A 728 -3.27 -0.03 27.25
CA SER A 728 -3.16 1.14 28.14
C SER A 728 -4.28 1.24 29.19
N LEU A 729 -5.15 0.23 29.29
CA LEU A 729 -6.19 0.18 30.33
C LEU A 729 -5.59 0.30 31.74
N PRO A 730 -4.55 -0.47 32.12
CA PRO A 730 -3.81 -0.25 33.35
C PRO A 730 -3.13 1.14 33.34
N PRO A 731 -3.35 2.00 34.34
CA PRO A 731 -2.84 3.38 34.34
C PRO A 731 -1.32 3.51 34.22
N GLY A 732 -0.56 2.59 34.84
CA GLY A 732 0.90 2.59 34.83
C GLY A 732 1.56 2.02 33.58
N TYR A 733 0.80 1.53 32.59
CA TYR A 733 1.36 0.82 31.44
C TYR A 733 1.79 1.77 30.31
N GLN A 734 3.05 1.65 29.89
CA GLN A 734 3.59 2.32 28.71
C GLN A 734 3.63 1.34 27.53
N VAL A 735 2.85 1.62 26.49
CA VAL A 735 2.75 0.74 25.32
C VAL A 735 3.64 1.26 24.19
N LYS A 736 4.57 0.42 23.73
CA LYS A 736 5.47 0.70 22.59
C LYS A 736 5.13 -0.24 21.43
N MET A 737 4.53 0.32 20.39
CA MET A 737 4.27 -0.40 19.13
C MET A 737 5.56 -0.58 18.33
N LEU A 738 5.90 -1.82 17.96
CA LEU A 738 7.01 -2.10 17.05
C LEU A 738 6.59 -1.83 15.59
N SER A 739 7.40 -1.06 14.86
CA SER A 739 7.25 -0.83 13.41
C SER A 739 7.69 -2.06 12.60
N THR A 740 7.00 -3.16 12.80
CA THR A 740 7.31 -4.48 12.22
C THR A 740 6.33 -4.84 11.11
N GLY A 741 6.79 -5.57 10.11
CA GLY A 741 5.92 -6.18 9.10
C GLY A 741 5.25 -7.48 9.60
N CYS A 742 5.24 -8.51 8.75
CA CYS A 742 4.80 -9.86 9.11
C CYS A 742 5.88 -10.55 9.97
N CYS A 743 5.49 -11.44 10.89
CA CYS A 743 6.44 -12.27 11.63
C CYS A 743 7.16 -13.32 10.77
N GLY A 744 6.58 -13.67 9.60
CA GLY A 744 7.10 -14.69 8.69
C GLY A 744 6.40 -16.04 8.78
N MET A 745 5.47 -16.26 9.71
CA MET A 745 4.76 -17.55 9.85
C MET A 745 3.51 -17.67 8.99
N ALA A 746 2.66 -16.64 9.00
CA ALA A 746 1.40 -16.56 8.26
C ALA A 746 0.63 -17.89 8.17
N GLY A 747 0.15 -18.37 9.32
CA GLY A 747 -0.46 -19.69 9.44
C GLY A 747 0.60 -20.78 9.32
N SER A 748 0.48 -21.64 8.32
CA SER A 748 1.41 -22.77 8.15
C SER A 748 2.68 -22.42 7.35
N PHE A 749 2.75 -21.27 6.67
CA PHE A 749 3.82 -20.98 5.70
C PHE A 749 5.21 -21.18 6.31
N GLY A 750 5.47 -20.61 7.49
CA GLY A 750 6.76 -20.76 8.15
C GLY A 750 7.08 -22.17 8.68
N TYR A 751 6.10 -23.09 8.73
CA TYR A 751 6.34 -24.49 9.07
C TYR A 751 6.81 -25.31 7.88
N GLU A 752 6.51 -24.89 6.65
CA GLU A 752 6.79 -25.66 5.44
C GLU A 752 8.30 -25.72 5.18
N LYS A 753 8.80 -26.91 4.86
CA LYS A 753 10.24 -27.18 4.73
C LYS A 753 10.93 -26.21 3.77
N GLU A 754 10.29 -25.94 2.64
CA GLU A 754 10.78 -25.04 1.59
C GLU A 754 10.70 -23.55 1.96
N HIS A 755 9.92 -23.18 2.98
CA HIS A 755 9.67 -21.79 3.35
C HIS A 755 10.35 -21.38 4.65
N TYR A 756 10.88 -22.32 5.43
CA TYR A 756 11.47 -22.05 6.75
C TYR A 756 12.54 -20.95 6.70
N ASP A 757 13.53 -21.05 5.81
CA ASP A 757 14.63 -20.07 5.78
C ASP A 757 14.15 -18.68 5.35
N LEU A 758 13.14 -18.60 4.48
CA LEU A 758 12.50 -17.32 4.14
C LEU A 758 11.70 -16.77 5.33
N SER A 759 10.96 -17.62 6.04
CA SER A 759 10.22 -17.25 7.26
C SER A 759 11.14 -16.65 8.32
N MET A 760 12.30 -17.29 8.56
CA MET A 760 13.31 -16.80 9.50
C MET A 760 13.93 -15.48 9.02
N ARG A 761 14.28 -15.37 7.73
CA ARG A 761 14.76 -14.10 7.15
C ARG A 761 13.77 -12.96 7.33
N ILE A 762 12.46 -13.22 7.17
CA ILE A 762 11.42 -12.21 7.41
C ILE A 762 11.42 -11.76 8.87
N GLY A 763 11.52 -12.70 9.82
CA GLY A 763 11.64 -12.38 11.25
C GLY A 763 12.88 -11.52 11.57
N GLU A 764 13.99 -11.81 10.90
CA GLU A 764 15.27 -11.09 11.04
C GLU A 764 15.28 -9.66 10.45
N LEU A 765 14.28 -9.28 9.65
CA LEU A 765 14.23 -7.92 9.08
C LEU A 765 14.10 -6.83 10.15
N VAL A 766 13.19 -7.02 11.11
CA VAL A 766 12.90 -6.03 12.17
C VAL A 766 12.50 -6.70 13.48
N LEU A 767 11.63 -7.71 13.44
CA LEU A 767 11.01 -8.29 14.64
C LEU A 767 12.04 -8.91 15.60
N PHE A 768 12.88 -9.82 15.12
CA PHE A 768 13.86 -10.50 15.98
C PHE A 768 14.95 -9.54 16.51
N PRO A 769 15.51 -8.61 15.70
CA PRO A 769 16.37 -7.56 16.22
C PRO A 769 15.74 -6.73 17.33
N GLU A 770 14.50 -6.26 17.14
CA GLU A 770 13.81 -5.44 18.15
C GLU A 770 13.53 -6.24 19.43
N VAL A 771 13.10 -7.51 19.31
CA VAL A 771 12.88 -8.39 20.47
C VAL A 771 14.17 -8.63 21.26
N ARG A 772 15.32 -8.81 20.58
CA ARG A 772 16.62 -8.99 21.24
C ARG A 772 17.13 -7.70 21.90
N ARG A 773 16.73 -6.52 21.42
CA ARG A 773 17.07 -5.21 22.00
C ARG A 773 16.11 -4.73 23.08
N MET A 774 15.05 -5.48 23.36
CA MET A 774 14.06 -5.08 24.37
C MET A 774 14.72 -4.91 25.75
N PRO A 775 14.33 -3.88 26.51
CA PRO A 775 14.79 -3.72 27.89
C PRO A 775 14.50 -4.95 28.74
N GLU A 776 15.35 -5.21 29.72
CA GLU A 776 15.09 -6.21 30.74
C GLU A 776 13.81 -5.84 31.52
N GLY A 777 12.97 -6.83 31.81
CA GLY A 777 11.66 -6.61 32.44
C GLY A 777 10.54 -6.11 31.53
N ALA A 778 10.81 -5.74 30.27
CA ALA A 778 9.75 -5.36 29.34
C ALA A 778 8.91 -6.57 28.90
N ILE A 779 7.58 -6.40 28.86
CA ILE A 779 6.63 -7.42 28.45
C ILE A 779 6.53 -7.43 26.93
N LEU A 780 6.79 -8.57 26.29
CA LEU A 780 6.59 -8.75 24.85
C LEU A 780 5.15 -9.23 24.59
N CYS A 781 4.44 -8.52 23.72
CA CYS A 781 3.05 -8.77 23.41
C CYS A 781 2.83 -9.12 21.93
N ALA A 782 2.09 -10.19 21.67
CA ALA A 782 1.62 -10.57 20.34
C ALA A 782 0.27 -11.34 20.40
N ALA A 783 -0.76 -10.81 19.74
CA ALA A 783 -2.11 -11.39 19.75
C ALA A 783 -2.25 -12.70 18.94
N GLY A 784 -1.48 -12.89 17.87
CA GLY A 784 -1.60 -14.10 17.03
C GLY A 784 -0.79 -15.30 17.53
N THR A 785 -1.38 -16.49 17.54
CA THR A 785 -0.72 -17.76 17.93
C THR A 785 0.53 -18.03 17.11
N SER A 786 0.45 -17.86 15.79
CA SER A 786 1.60 -18.05 14.90
C SER A 786 2.73 -17.03 15.15
N CYS A 787 2.39 -15.81 15.54
CA CYS A 787 3.39 -14.79 15.89
C CYS A 787 4.13 -15.16 17.18
N ARG A 788 3.42 -15.63 18.21
CA ARG A 788 4.05 -16.08 19.46
C ARG A 788 5.01 -17.26 19.23
N HIS A 789 4.61 -18.25 18.42
CA HIS A 789 5.49 -19.37 18.06
C HIS A 789 6.72 -18.91 17.27
N GLN A 790 6.57 -17.96 16.35
CA GLN A 790 7.70 -17.44 15.58
C GLN A 790 8.73 -16.74 16.45
N VAL A 791 8.27 -15.91 17.38
CA VAL A 791 9.13 -15.22 18.34
C VAL A 791 9.86 -16.24 19.21
N LEU A 792 9.15 -17.24 19.73
CA LEU A 792 9.74 -18.30 20.54
C LEU A 792 10.82 -19.07 19.77
N ASP A 793 10.48 -19.59 18.59
CA ASP A 793 11.41 -20.37 17.75
C ASP A 793 12.62 -19.54 17.29
N GLY A 794 12.42 -18.24 17.01
CA GLY A 794 13.48 -17.39 16.45
C GLY A 794 14.32 -16.61 17.45
N THR A 795 13.83 -16.41 18.67
CA THR A 795 14.53 -15.58 19.69
C THR A 795 14.64 -16.24 21.06
N GLY A 796 13.93 -17.34 21.31
CA GLY A 796 13.81 -17.96 22.63
C GLY A 796 12.95 -17.17 23.62
N ARG A 797 12.45 -15.98 23.25
CA ARG A 797 11.59 -15.16 24.12
C ARG A 797 10.14 -15.63 24.02
N ILE A 798 9.44 -15.59 25.16
CA ILE A 798 7.99 -15.83 25.23
C ILE A 798 7.28 -14.49 25.02
N ALA A 799 6.39 -14.44 24.04
CA ALA A 799 5.46 -13.35 23.85
C ALA A 799 4.10 -13.72 24.47
N LEU A 800 3.51 -12.80 25.25
CA LEU A 800 2.21 -12.98 25.88
C LEU A 800 1.08 -12.44 24.99
N HIS A 801 -0.12 -12.98 25.18
CA HIS A 801 -1.32 -12.42 24.58
C HIS A 801 -1.81 -11.19 25.39
N PRO A 802 -2.44 -10.17 24.76
CA PRO A 802 -3.05 -9.05 25.47
C PRO A 802 -3.95 -9.43 26.65
N ALA A 803 -4.77 -10.47 26.48
CA ALA A 803 -5.62 -11.00 27.55
C ALA A 803 -4.85 -11.48 28.80
N GLU A 804 -3.70 -12.13 28.62
CA GLU A 804 -2.86 -12.58 29.75
C GLU A 804 -2.24 -11.38 30.47
N ILE A 805 -1.74 -10.42 29.70
CA ILE A 805 -1.15 -9.18 30.21
C ILE A 805 -2.17 -8.40 31.03
N LEU A 806 -3.39 -8.25 30.52
CA LEU A 806 -4.46 -7.54 31.22
C LEU A 806 -4.98 -8.30 32.44
N ARG A 807 -5.05 -9.64 32.38
CA ARG A 807 -5.42 -10.46 33.55
C ARG A 807 -4.43 -10.25 34.69
N ASP A 808 -3.13 -10.29 34.41
CA ASP A 808 -2.10 -10.13 35.44
C ASP A 808 -2.09 -8.72 36.05
N ALA A 809 -2.59 -7.74 35.29
CA ALA A 809 -2.79 -6.36 35.71
C ALA A 809 -4.06 -6.12 36.54
N LEU A 810 -4.99 -7.07 36.65
CA LEU A 810 -6.20 -6.92 37.48
C LEU A 810 -5.85 -6.91 38.98
N ARG A 811 -6.57 -6.12 39.77
CA ARG A 811 -6.49 -6.18 41.24
C ARG A 811 -7.07 -7.49 41.76
N GLU A 812 -6.52 -8.02 42.85
CA GLU A 812 -7.02 -9.27 43.48
C GLU A 812 -8.51 -9.18 43.81
N GLU A 813 -8.95 -8.04 44.35
CA GLU A 813 -10.36 -7.74 44.63
C GLU A 813 -11.23 -7.87 43.37
N SER A 814 -10.74 -7.46 42.20
CA SER A 814 -11.48 -7.56 40.93
C SER A 814 -11.58 -9.00 40.41
N ILE A 815 -10.80 -9.92 40.97
CA ILE A 815 -10.85 -11.37 40.71
C ILE A 815 -11.73 -12.07 41.76
N SER A 816 -11.87 -11.49 42.98
CA SER A 816 -12.44 -12.12 44.18
C SER A 816 -13.64 -11.39 44.81
N HIS A 817 -14.62 -10.91 44.04
CA HIS A 817 -15.92 -10.53 44.64
C HIS A 817 -16.76 -11.79 44.90
N GLY A 818 -16.68 -12.29 46.14
CA GLY A 818 -17.47 -13.42 46.63
C GLY A 818 -16.87 -14.07 47.88
N SER A 819 -16.93 -13.37 49.01
CA SER A 819 -17.12 -14.01 50.32
C SER A 819 -18.60 -14.02 50.66
#